data_AF-A0A953NYQ9-F1
#
_entry.id   AF-A0A953NYQ9-F1
#
_cell.length_a   1.000
_cell.length_b   1.000
_cell.length_c   1.000
_cell.angle_alpha   90.00
_cell.angle_beta   90.00
_cell.angle_gamma   90.00
#
_symmetry.space_group_name_H-M   'P 1'
#
loop_
_entity.id
_entity.type
_entity.pdbx_description
1 polymer ?
#
loop_
_entity_poly.entity_id
_entity_poly.type
_entity_poly.pdbx_seq_one_letter_code
_entity_poly.pdbx_strand_id
1 'polypeptide(L)'
;MNRRFLYSTLVVAVLMAAAALASAQKAAPAQAAPTTKAAPTTKAAPPASAAAAEKKKTDPAAADLAAIKRPPLPPFRPQIPRRVQLANGMIIFLQEDHELPLIEAQATVRGGSKGEPADKVGMLSVLGQAWRTGGTKGRTGDQLDDILEARAARIEASSDVNSVTVTLSCLKGDFDFVFDVFNDILKNPEFRQDKIDLAKDGIRAGIARRNDDLGQIAGRESTKIGYGPQSPYARVPEYATVAAITRQDLLDWHAGHVHPNNILFGITGDFDSADMEARLRKAFDGWAKGADYKAPQVDVPAPKVGVYFVEKSDVNQSEVRMVAPGIRRDNPDYYAVDVMNQIFGGGFGSRLFSSLRTREGLAYAVGGGTGSLLGHPGLTRLVIGTKSGSTARAIEGLYKEIDGMLTRPATAEELQTAKDAILNSFVFQYASKEGVMRARLSYEFHGYPADFLERYQKGIQAVTAADVDRVARKYLDKSKFALLVVGKAADFDKPLSTFGPVTNIDITIPTGDANAKAAPKASNPEGKALLAKVIEGMGGTATINAIKTFRRKVAIESPGGAIDSEETDVVPANVHTHLKTPMAEFTLVVTPQESFVVIGGAPRPLPASSRDEVWNQLHRDPWNVAQHAEDPQYVFSAEGSEKVGDVQASILDVHAGAVQVRWFVDPKTGHILRSQFQASTPSGPATQVIEYSDWKAVDGVTLPFKAQVLTNGESSATITMTGYEINPVVDPKLFEKPGEKK
;
A
#
# COMPACT_ATOMS: atom_id res chain seq x y z
N MET A 1 -17.13 -11.60 37.67
CA MET A 1 -15.94 -12.13 36.95
C MET A 1 -16.44 -13.23 36.04
N ASN A 2 -16.44 -12.91 34.74
CA ASN A 2 -16.33 -13.74 33.54
C ASN A 2 -17.15 -15.04 33.45
N ARG A 3 -18.11 -15.20 32.53
CA ARG A 3 -18.18 -14.96 31.06
C ARG A 3 -18.58 -16.33 30.51
N ARG A 4 -19.85 -16.46 30.13
CA ARG A 4 -20.40 -17.53 29.27
C ARG A 4 -21.44 -16.87 28.35
N PHE A 5 -21.67 -17.46 27.16
CA PHE A 5 -21.77 -16.82 25.83
C PHE A 5 -21.89 -17.84 24.66
N LEU A 6 -23.09 -18.00 24.03
CA LEU A 6 -23.42 -18.93 22.92
C LEU A 6 -24.33 -18.48 21.73
N TYR A 7 -23.80 -18.44 20.48
CA TYR A 7 -24.34 -18.37 19.08
C TYR A 7 -23.21 -17.80 18.16
N SER A 8 -23.25 -17.85 16.84
CA SER A 8 -22.17 -17.27 16.01
C SER A 8 -22.71 -16.88 14.63
N THR A 9 -22.04 -16.03 13.87
CA THR A 9 -22.36 -15.73 12.46
C THR A 9 -21.05 -15.80 11.67
N LEU A 10 -20.35 -16.93 11.79
CA LEU A 10 -18.97 -17.09 11.33
C LEU A 10 -18.78 -17.18 9.80
N VAL A 11 -19.83 -16.93 9.00
CA VAL A 11 -19.79 -17.11 7.54
C VAL A 11 -18.79 -16.15 6.86
N VAL A 12 -18.57 -14.97 7.43
CA VAL A 12 -17.63 -13.98 6.90
C VAL A 12 -16.17 -14.38 7.15
N ALA A 13 -15.84 -14.82 8.37
CA ALA A 13 -14.49 -15.28 8.70
C ALA A 13 -14.11 -16.54 7.91
N VAL A 14 -15.10 -17.39 7.65
CA VAL A 14 -15.03 -18.60 6.81
C VAL A 14 -14.71 -18.28 5.35
N LEU A 15 -15.47 -17.35 4.73
CA LEU A 15 -15.23 -16.91 3.35
C LEU A 15 -13.90 -16.14 3.23
N MET A 16 -13.54 -15.37 4.26
CA MET A 16 -12.26 -14.67 4.32
C MET A 16 -11.05 -15.60 4.46
N ALA A 17 -11.12 -16.62 5.31
CA ALA A 17 -10.06 -17.60 5.45
C ALA A 17 -9.86 -18.37 4.15
N ALA A 18 -10.94 -18.82 3.49
CA ALA A 18 -10.89 -19.51 2.21
C ALA A 18 -10.34 -18.61 1.08
N ALA A 19 -10.75 -17.34 1.01
CA ALA A 19 -10.28 -16.38 0.00
C ALA A 19 -8.83 -15.93 0.22
N ALA A 20 -8.41 -15.69 1.48
CA ALA A 20 -7.03 -15.37 1.84
C ALA A 20 -6.07 -16.54 1.53
N LEU A 21 -6.57 -17.78 1.59
CA LEU A 21 -5.80 -18.98 1.27
C LEU A 21 -5.79 -19.32 -0.22
N ALA A 22 -6.89 -19.10 -0.93
CA ALA A 22 -6.92 -19.20 -2.40
C ALA A 22 -6.02 -18.15 -3.06
N SER A 23 -5.91 -16.95 -2.47
CA SER A 23 -4.95 -15.93 -2.92
C SER A 23 -3.52 -16.23 -2.48
N ALA A 24 -3.27 -16.86 -1.33
CA ALA A 24 -1.95 -17.40 -0.97
C ALA A 24 -1.50 -18.56 -1.88
N GLN A 25 -2.45 -19.35 -2.41
CA GLN A 25 -2.17 -20.40 -3.42
C GLN A 25 -2.01 -19.84 -4.84
N LYS A 26 -2.78 -18.81 -5.24
CA LYS A 26 -2.56 -18.09 -6.51
C LYS A 26 -1.30 -17.22 -6.50
N ALA A 27 -0.82 -16.80 -5.32
CA ALA A 27 0.44 -16.10 -5.12
C ALA A 27 1.64 -17.03 -4.92
N ALA A 28 1.43 -18.36 -4.93
CA ALA A 28 2.54 -19.28 -5.11
C ALA A 28 2.97 -19.20 -6.58
N PRO A 29 4.21 -18.78 -6.91
CA PRO A 29 4.71 -18.97 -8.26
C PRO A 29 4.63 -20.48 -8.57
N ALA A 30 4.26 -20.83 -9.79
CA ALA A 30 4.41 -22.19 -10.30
C ALA A 30 5.87 -22.62 -10.06
N GLN A 31 6.10 -23.38 -8.99
CA GLN A 31 7.38 -24.02 -8.74
C GLN A 31 7.48 -25.14 -9.78
N ALA A 32 8.21 -24.84 -10.86
CA ALA A 32 8.87 -25.88 -11.62
C ALA A 32 9.65 -26.75 -10.63
N ALA A 33 9.44 -28.06 -10.70
CA ALA A 33 10.13 -29.05 -9.88
C ALA A 33 11.66 -28.80 -9.92
N PRO A 34 12.35 -28.73 -8.76
CA PRO A 34 13.79 -28.62 -8.75
C PRO A 34 14.41 -29.96 -9.14
N THR A 35 15.01 -30.05 -10.31
CA THR A 35 16.03 -31.06 -10.59
C THR A 35 17.29 -30.71 -9.79
N THR A 36 17.37 -31.19 -8.55
CA THR A 36 18.61 -31.16 -7.75
C THR A 36 19.51 -32.32 -8.14
N LYS A 37 20.60 -32.02 -8.86
CA LYS A 37 21.83 -32.81 -8.77
C LYS A 37 22.62 -32.29 -7.58
N ALA A 38 22.93 -33.18 -6.64
CA ALA A 38 23.63 -32.90 -5.40
C ALA A 38 25.07 -32.39 -5.64
N ALA A 39 25.44 -31.33 -4.93
CA ALA A 39 26.83 -30.99 -4.63
C ALA A 39 27.19 -31.52 -3.22
N PRO A 40 28.40 -32.04 -3.00
CA PRO A 40 28.74 -32.72 -1.76
C PRO A 40 29.09 -31.75 -0.63
N THR A 41 28.69 -32.15 0.57
CA THR A 41 29.02 -31.56 1.87
C THR A 41 30.51 -31.67 2.20
N THR A 42 31.09 -30.62 2.77
CA THR A 42 32.29 -30.75 3.61
C THR A 42 32.10 -30.09 4.98
N LYS A 43 32.42 -30.92 5.98
CA LYS A 43 32.38 -30.74 7.42
C LYS A 43 33.27 -29.59 7.91
N ALA A 44 32.83 -28.93 8.97
CA ALA A 44 33.67 -28.05 9.79
C ALA A 44 34.82 -28.84 10.48
N ALA A 45 35.97 -28.18 10.62
CA ALA A 45 37.11 -28.65 11.41
C ALA A 45 37.37 -27.72 12.63
N PRO A 46 37.94 -28.22 13.74
CA PRO A 46 38.05 -27.51 15.02
C PRO A 46 39.30 -26.59 15.11
N PRO A 47 39.46 -25.80 16.19
CA PRO A 47 40.46 -24.73 16.25
C PRO A 47 41.85 -25.26 16.63
N ALA A 48 42.91 -24.62 16.13
CA ALA A 48 44.28 -24.90 16.57
C ALA A 48 45.14 -23.63 16.71
N SER A 49 45.88 -23.64 17.81
CA SER A 49 46.84 -22.66 18.33
C SER A 49 48.17 -22.67 17.57
N ALA A 50 48.83 -21.50 17.62
CA ALA A 50 50.27 -21.18 17.58
C ALA A 50 51.27 -21.97 16.70
N ALA A 51 51.99 -21.16 15.90
CA ALA A 51 53.41 -21.24 15.51
C ALA A 51 53.87 -22.38 14.58
N ALA A 52 54.06 -22.01 13.31
CA ALA A 52 55.26 -22.36 12.54
C ALA A 52 55.50 -21.28 11.47
N ALA A 53 56.69 -20.69 11.48
CA ALA A 53 57.10 -19.69 10.51
C ALA A 53 57.40 -20.36 9.16
N GLU A 54 56.49 -20.22 8.19
CA GLU A 54 56.77 -20.52 6.79
C GLU A 54 56.74 -19.25 5.94
N LYS A 55 57.82 -19.07 5.18
CA LYS A 55 58.13 -17.89 4.37
C LYS A 55 57.05 -17.66 3.31
N LYS A 56 56.40 -16.49 3.39
CA LYS A 56 55.49 -15.94 2.38
C LYS A 56 56.21 -15.84 1.03
N LYS A 57 55.94 -16.75 0.09
CA LYS A 57 56.18 -16.49 -1.34
C LYS A 57 55.07 -15.55 -1.81
N THR A 58 55.41 -14.27 -1.93
CA THR A 58 54.61 -13.27 -2.62
C THR A 58 54.55 -13.62 -4.09
N ASP A 59 53.34 -13.86 -4.60
CA ASP A 59 53.05 -14.01 -6.01
C ASP A 59 53.31 -12.66 -6.73
N PRO A 60 54.17 -12.57 -7.76
CA PRO A 60 54.56 -11.28 -8.36
C PRO A 60 53.54 -10.64 -9.31
N ALA A 61 52.27 -11.07 -9.32
CA ALA A 61 51.30 -10.64 -10.32
C ALA A 61 49.92 -10.26 -9.77
N ALA A 62 49.83 -9.79 -8.53
CA ALA A 62 48.74 -8.89 -8.17
C ALA A 62 49.09 -7.52 -8.74
N ALA A 63 48.80 -7.32 -10.04
CA ALA A 63 48.92 -6.02 -10.66
C ALA A 63 48.19 -4.99 -9.79
N ASP A 64 48.90 -3.96 -9.36
CA ASP A 64 48.32 -2.85 -8.62
C ASP A 64 47.15 -2.30 -9.45
N LEU A 65 45.92 -2.53 -9.00
CA LEU A 65 44.71 -2.05 -9.67
C LEU A 65 44.75 -0.51 -9.82
N ALA A 66 45.52 0.19 -8.97
CA ALA A 66 45.76 1.63 -9.09
C ALA A 66 46.74 2.00 -10.21
N ALA A 67 47.59 1.07 -10.67
CA ALA A 67 48.54 1.27 -11.76
C ALA A 67 47.91 1.10 -13.17
N ILE A 68 46.66 0.62 -13.25
CA ILE A 68 45.91 0.55 -14.51
C ILE A 68 45.57 1.98 -14.95
N LYS A 69 46.32 2.50 -15.93
CA LYS A 69 46.00 3.76 -16.61
C LYS A 69 44.68 3.61 -17.37
N ARG A 70 43.59 4.01 -16.73
CA ARG A 70 42.28 4.12 -17.37
C ARG A 70 42.32 5.32 -18.34
N PRO A 71 42.02 5.15 -19.63
CA PRO A 71 41.91 6.28 -20.53
C PRO A 71 40.84 7.24 -19.98
N PRO A 72 41.00 8.56 -20.13
CA PRO A 72 39.96 9.50 -19.78
C PRO A 72 38.68 9.12 -20.56
N LEU A 73 37.54 9.13 -19.87
CA LEU A 73 36.27 8.85 -20.54
C LEU A 73 36.10 9.83 -21.71
N PRO A 74 35.77 9.35 -22.92
CA PRO A 74 35.52 10.24 -24.04
C PRO A 74 34.41 11.24 -23.65
N PRO A 75 34.47 12.49 -24.14
CA PRO A 75 33.46 13.47 -23.83
C PRO A 75 32.09 12.96 -24.27
N PHE A 76 31.20 12.74 -23.31
CA PHE A 76 29.86 12.25 -23.54
C PHE A 76 29.02 13.35 -24.21
N ARG A 77 28.71 13.17 -25.50
CA ARG A 77 27.89 14.09 -26.30
C ARG A 77 26.70 13.32 -26.86
N PRO A 78 25.63 13.12 -26.07
CA PRO A 78 24.47 12.40 -26.54
C PRO A 78 23.85 13.15 -27.72
N GLN A 79 23.29 12.42 -28.68
CA GLN A 79 22.48 13.02 -29.73
C GLN A 79 21.30 13.75 -29.06
N ILE A 80 21.08 15.00 -29.45
CA ILE A 80 20.00 15.80 -28.88
C ILE A 80 18.73 15.48 -29.69
N PRO A 81 17.62 15.14 -29.02
CA PRO A 81 16.36 14.88 -29.70
C PRO A 81 15.87 16.14 -30.42
N ARG A 82 15.31 15.96 -31.62
CA ARG A 82 14.71 17.04 -32.40
C ARG A 82 13.42 17.49 -31.72
N ARG A 83 13.37 18.75 -31.28
CA ARG A 83 12.17 19.38 -30.72
C ARG A 83 11.35 20.02 -31.84
N VAL A 84 10.07 19.62 -31.94
CA VAL A 84 9.09 20.18 -32.87
C VAL A 84 7.91 20.71 -32.06
N GLN A 85 7.43 21.89 -32.41
CA GLN A 85 6.20 22.45 -31.83
C GLN A 85 5.15 22.54 -32.92
N LEU A 86 4.01 21.87 -32.72
CA LEU A 86 2.87 21.92 -33.63
C LEU A 86 2.08 23.23 -33.45
N ALA A 87 1.30 23.60 -34.46
CA ALA A 87 0.50 24.84 -34.43
C ALA A 87 -0.55 24.84 -33.31
N ASN A 88 -1.05 23.66 -32.92
CA ASN A 88 -1.97 23.48 -31.80
C ASN A 88 -1.28 23.51 -30.41
N GLY A 89 0.03 23.73 -30.36
CA GLY A 89 0.82 23.87 -29.15
C GLY A 89 1.42 22.59 -28.59
N MET A 90 1.17 21.42 -29.20
CA MET A 90 1.83 20.17 -28.78
C MET A 90 3.33 20.25 -29.03
N ILE A 91 4.12 19.84 -28.04
CA ILE A 91 5.57 19.75 -28.13
C ILE A 91 5.95 18.28 -28.33
N ILE A 92 6.75 18.03 -29.36
CA ILE A 92 7.20 16.70 -29.77
C ILE A 92 8.73 16.65 -29.69
N PHE A 93 9.27 15.60 -29.08
CA PHE A 93 10.67 15.23 -29.16
C PHE A 93 10.83 13.95 -29.99
N LEU A 94 11.58 14.03 -31.09
CA LEU A 94 11.91 12.88 -31.94
C LEU A 94 13.37 12.48 -31.73
N GLN A 95 13.61 11.19 -31.49
CA GLN A 95 14.95 10.64 -31.30
C GLN A 95 15.14 9.37 -32.13
N GLU A 96 15.79 9.51 -33.27
CA GLU A 96 16.05 8.39 -34.17
C GLU A 96 17.06 7.38 -33.60
N ASP A 97 16.71 6.10 -33.65
CA ASP A 97 17.54 5.01 -33.15
C ASP A 97 17.39 3.69 -33.92
N HIS A 98 18.33 3.39 -34.81
CA HIS A 98 18.33 2.17 -35.62
C HIS A 98 19.02 0.95 -34.97
N GLU A 99 19.39 1.01 -33.68
CA GLU A 99 20.08 -0.10 -33.02
C GLU A 99 19.22 -1.37 -32.90
N LEU A 100 17.91 -1.19 -32.68
CA LEU A 100 16.92 -2.27 -32.58
C LEU A 100 15.68 -1.90 -33.39
N PRO A 101 14.97 -2.87 -34.00
CA PRO A 101 13.73 -2.61 -34.76
C PRO A 101 12.53 -2.36 -33.83
N LEU A 102 12.70 -1.46 -32.86
CA LEU A 102 11.75 -1.09 -31.83
C LEU A 102 11.41 0.39 -31.94
N ILE A 103 10.18 0.73 -31.59
CA ILE A 103 9.72 2.12 -31.44
C ILE A 103 9.02 2.26 -30.10
N GLU A 104 9.41 3.29 -29.36
CA GLU A 104 8.84 3.63 -28.07
C GLU A 104 8.34 5.08 -28.10
N ALA A 105 7.18 5.32 -27.51
CA ALA A 105 6.62 6.65 -27.38
C ALA A 105 6.03 6.89 -25.99
N GLN A 106 5.95 8.16 -25.60
CA GLN A 106 5.24 8.58 -24.40
C GLN A 106 4.51 9.90 -24.65
N ALA A 107 3.25 9.96 -24.25
CA ALA A 107 2.48 11.19 -24.11
C ALA A 107 2.38 11.53 -22.63
N THR A 108 3.00 12.62 -22.21
CA THR A 108 2.94 13.14 -20.83
C THR A 108 1.97 14.31 -20.78
N VAL A 109 0.81 14.09 -20.16
CA VAL A 109 -0.24 15.09 -19.94
C VAL A 109 0.02 15.81 -18.63
N ARG A 110 -0.03 17.14 -18.60
CA ARG A 110 0.06 17.87 -17.32
C ARG A 110 -1.24 17.77 -16.55
N GLY A 111 -1.13 17.62 -15.24
CA GLY A 111 -2.26 17.29 -14.38
C GLY A 111 -2.00 15.92 -13.76
N GLY A 112 -1.96 15.86 -12.44
CA GLY A 112 -1.65 14.65 -11.70
C GLY A 112 -2.30 14.71 -10.33
N SER A 113 -1.92 13.82 -9.41
CA SER A 113 -2.61 13.69 -8.13
C SER A 113 -2.55 14.95 -7.27
N LYS A 114 -1.65 15.91 -7.54
CA LYS A 114 -1.66 17.23 -6.87
C LYS A 114 -2.94 18.03 -7.08
N GLY A 115 -3.67 17.76 -8.17
CA GLY A 115 -4.88 18.47 -8.57
C GLY A 115 -6.19 17.79 -8.13
N GLU A 116 -6.14 16.63 -7.48
CA GLU A 116 -7.36 15.95 -7.03
C GLU A 116 -8.15 16.78 -6.01
N PRO A 117 -9.48 16.70 -5.99
CA PRO A 117 -10.28 17.11 -4.86
C PRO A 117 -9.87 16.35 -3.58
N ALA A 118 -9.95 16.99 -2.41
CA ALA A 118 -9.56 16.38 -1.13
C ALA A 118 -10.47 15.21 -0.70
N ASP A 119 -11.71 15.22 -1.16
CA ASP A 119 -12.71 14.16 -0.97
C ASP A 119 -12.61 13.03 -2.00
N LYS A 120 -11.73 13.14 -3.00
CA LYS A 120 -11.52 12.15 -4.07
C LYS A 120 -10.06 11.74 -4.24
N VAL A 121 -9.29 11.74 -3.16
CA VAL A 121 -7.90 11.26 -3.15
C VAL A 121 -7.85 9.82 -3.65
N GLY A 122 -7.03 9.58 -4.67
CA GLY A 122 -6.93 8.31 -5.40
C GLY A 122 -7.60 8.32 -6.78
N MET A 123 -8.30 9.40 -7.15
CA MET A 123 -8.95 9.55 -8.46
C MET A 123 -7.98 9.33 -9.64
N LEU A 124 -6.79 9.90 -9.60
CA LEU A 124 -5.79 9.77 -10.66
C LEU A 124 -5.15 8.38 -10.68
N SER A 125 -5.07 7.71 -9.52
CA SER A 125 -4.65 6.31 -9.45
C SER A 125 -5.67 5.38 -10.12
N VAL A 126 -6.98 5.61 -9.88
CA VAL A 126 -8.05 4.90 -10.58
C VAL A 126 -8.01 5.23 -12.08
N LEU A 127 -7.87 6.51 -12.43
CA LEU A 127 -7.78 6.97 -13.80
C LEU A 127 -6.64 6.29 -14.56
N GLY A 128 -5.42 6.28 -14.00
CA GLY A 128 -4.26 5.66 -14.62
C GLY A 128 -4.46 4.16 -14.89
N GLN A 129 -5.04 3.43 -13.93
CA GLN A 129 -5.33 2.00 -14.11
C GLN A 129 -6.46 1.76 -15.12
N ALA A 130 -7.52 2.57 -15.07
CA ALA A 130 -8.72 2.43 -15.88
C ALA A 130 -8.58 2.99 -17.31
N TRP A 131 -7.58 3.83 -17.59
CA TRP A 131 -7.44 4.49 -18.90
C TRP A 131 -7.26 3.46 -20.01
N ARG A 132 -6.29 2.56 -19.86
CA ARG A 132 -6.03 1.50 -20.84
C ARG A 132 -7.01 0.33 -20.68
N THR A 133 -7.18 -0.16 -19.45
CA THR A 133 -7.99 -1.35 -19.18
C THR A 133 -9.48 -1.11 -19.46
N GLY A 134 -9.95 0.13 -19.29
CA GLY A 134 -11.30 0.55 -19.65
C GLY A 134 -11.56 0.56 -21.16
N GLY A 135 -10.52 0.44 -21.99
CA GLY A 135 -10.59 0.42 -23.45
C GLY A 135 -11.17 1.69 -24.07
N THR A 136 -11.61 1.59 -25.33
CA THR A 136 -12.23 2.67 -26.09
C THR A 136 -13.66 2.32 -26.48
N LYS A 137 -14.39 3.25 -27.10
CA LYS A 137 -15.72 2.97 -27.66
C LYS A 137 -15.72 1.78 -28.62
N GLY A 138 -14.65 1.63 -29.40
CA GLY A 138 -14.53 0.58 -30.41
C GLY A 138 -14.00 -0.77 -29.89
N ARG A 139 -13.28 -0.78 -28.76
CA ARG A 139 -12.59 -1.98 -28.25
C ARG A 139 -12.63 -2.09 -26.73
N THR A 140 -12.90 -3.28 -26.21
CA THR A 140 -12.77 -3.58 -24.77
C THR A 140 -11.31 -3.62 -24.34
N GLY A 141 -11.04 -3.47 -23.05
CA GLY A 141 -9.68 -3.66 -22.52
C GLY A 141 -9.13 -5.04 -22.86
N ASP A 142 -9.95 -6.08 -22.71
CA ASP A 142 -9.55 -7.47 -22.97
C ASP A 142 -9.24 -7.68 -24.46
N GLN A 143 -10.02 -7.07 -25.38
CA GLN A 143 -9.69 -7.09 -26.81
C GLN A 143 -8.39 -6.35 -27.12
N LEU A 144 -8.09 -5.27 -26.41
CA LEU A 144 -6.82 -4.55 -26.55
C LEU A 144 -5.66 -5.41 -26.06
N ASP A 145 -5.83 -6.14 -24.96
CA ASP A 145 -4.83 -7.08 -24.43
C ASP A 145 -4.49 -8.14 -25.48
N ASP A 146 -5.49 -8.84 -26.04
CA ASP A 146 -5.29 -9.87 -27.08
C ASP A 146 -4.55 -9.32 -28.31
N ILE A 147 -4.95 -8.14 -28.78
CA ILE A 147 -4.42 -7.51 -29.99
C ILE A 147 -2.97 -7.03 -29.80
N LEU A 148 -2.64 -6.51 -28.62
CA LEU A 148 -1.30 -6.02 -28.29
C LEU A 148 -0.35 -7.19 -28.02
N GLU A 149 -0.80 -8.21 -27.28
CA GLU A 149 0.00 -9.42 -27.00
C GLU A 149 0.38 -10.15 -28.28
N ALA A 150 -0.56 -10.30 -29.23
CA ALA A 150 -0.31 -10.92 -30.53
C ALA A 150 0.79 -10.21 -31.37
N ARG A 151 1.14 -8.97 -31.02
CA ARG A 151 2.16 -8.14 -31.69
C ARG A 151 3.38 -7.88 -30.81
N ALA A 152 3.47 -8.51 -29.64
CA ALA A 152 4.44 -8.19 -28.60
C ALA A 152 4.52 -6.67 -28.32
N ALA A 153 3.38 -5.99 -28.43
CA ALA A 153 3.25 -4.56 -28.23
C ALA A 153 2.74 -4.27 -26.82
N ARG A 154 3.07 -3.09 -26.30
CA ARG A 154 2.65 -2.64 -24.99
C ARG A 154 2.20 -1.20 -25.05
N ILE A 155 1.00 -0.93 -24.52
CA ILE A 155 0.52 0.41 -24.23
C ILE A 155 0.20 0.43 -22.75
N GLU A 156 0.57 1.46 -22.01
CA GLU A 156 0.25 1.57 -20.57
C GLU A 156 -0.10 3.00 -20.21
N ALA A 157 -0.88 3.17 -19.14
CA ALA A 157 -1.15 4.47 -18.56
C ALA A 157 -0.77 4.46 -17.08
N SER A 158 -0.20 5.57 -16.60
CA SER A 158 0.17 5.74 -15.20
C SER A 158 0.06 7.19 -14.77
N SER A 159 -0.27 7.43 -13.50
CA SER A 159 -0.38 8.76 -12.91
C SER A 159 0.74 9.00 -11.91
N ASP A 160 1.22 10.23 -11.86
CA ASP A 160 2.13 10.76 -10.83
C ASP A 160 1.50 12.03 -10.21
N VAL A 161 2.21 12.66 -9.27
CA VAL A 161 1.85 13.92 -8.61
C VAL A 161 1.60 15.04 -9.61
N ASN A 162 2.41 15.12 -10.69
CA ASN A 162 2.38 16.25 -11.61
C ASN A 162 1.75 15.95 -12.98
N SER A 163 1.65 14.68 -13.37
CA SER A 163 1.31 14.27 -14.73
C SER A 163 0.58 12.94 -14.78
N VAL A 164 -0.08 12.67 -15.90
CA VAL A 164 -0.47 11.32 -16.32
C VAL A 164 0.25 11.01 -17.64
N THR A 165 0.83 9.82 -17.74
CA THR A 165 1.61 9.40 -18.89
C THR A 165 0.94 8.20 -19.55
N VAL A 166 0.84 8.22 -20.88
CA VAL A 166 0.49 7.05 -21.68
C VAL A 166 1.72 6.67 -22.51
N THR A 167 2.19 5.43 -22.40
CA THR A 167 3.36 4.92 -23.13
C THR A 167 2.97 3.92 -24.20
N LEU A 168 3.84 3.77 -25.19
CA LEU A 168 3.77 2.76 -26.26
C LEU A 168 5.16 2.16 -26.44
N SER A 169 5.22 0.85 -26.67
CA SER A 169 6.42 0.13 -27.14
C SER A 169 5.97 -0.97 -28.11
N CYS A 170 6.59 -1.04 -29.29
CA CYS A 170 6.29 -2.07 -30.27
C CYS A 170 7.48 -2.30 -31.22
N LEU A 171 7.38 -3.37 -32.03
CA LEU A 171 8.26 -3.56 -33.18
C LEU A 171 7.94 -2.53 -34.27
N LYS A 172 8.96 -2.10 -35.02
CA LYS A 172 8.82 -1.15 -36.13
C LYS A 172 7.76 -1.57 -37.15
N GLY A 173 7.69 -2.86 -37.47
CA GLY A 173 6.74 -3.42 -38.44
C GLY A 173 5.27 -3.30 -38.01
N ASP A 174 5.02 -3.19 -36.71
CA ASP A 174 3.67 -3.08 -36.13
C ASP A 174 3.28 -1.63 -35.80
N PHE A 175 4.19 -0.67 -35.96
CA PHE A 175 4.03 0.69 -35.46
C PHE A 175 2.76 1.36 -35.95
N ASP A 176 2.43 1.27 -37.24
CA ASP A 176 1.25 1.97 -37.77
C ASP A 176 -0.04 1.49 -37.10
N PHE A 177 -0.20 0.17 -36.91
CA PHE A 177 -1.35 -0.40 -36.24
C PHE A 177 -1.37 -0.03 -34.74
N VAL A 178 -0.23 -0.19 -34.04
CA VAL A 178 -0.16 0.05 -32.59
C VAL A 178 -0.30 1.55 -32.28
N PHE A 179 0.22 2.43 -33.13
CA PHE A 179 0.08 3.87 -32.99
C PHE A 179 -1.36 4.32 -33.19
N ASP A 180 -2.11 3.73 -34.14
CA ASP A 180 -3.55 3.97 -34.28
C ASP A 180 -4.32 3.56 -33.02
N VAL A 181 -3.99 2.41 -32.43
CA VAL A 181 -4.57 1.96 -31.15
C VAL A 181 -4.21 2.90 -30.01
N PHE A 182 -2.95 3.32 -29.90
CA PHE A 182 -2.49 4.28 -28.91
C PHE A 182 -3.22 5.61 -29.02
N ASN A 183 -3.39 6.11 -30.24
CA ASN A 183 -4.08 7.35 -30.50
C ASN A 183 -5.58 7.28 -30.12
N ASP A 184 -6.24 6.13 -30.34
CA ASP A 184 -7.61 5.90 -29.90
C ASP A 184 -7.70 5.83 -28.36
N ILE A 185 -6.78 5.13 -27.69
CA ILE A 185 -6.72 5.06 -26.21
C ILE A 185 -6.46 6.45 -25.61
N LEU A 186 -5.54 7.21 -26.20
CA LEU A 186 -5.18 8.55 -25.73
C LEU A 186 -6.37 9.51 -25.85
N LYS A 187 -7.08 9.50 -27.00
CA LYS A 187 -8.13 10.48 -27.31
C LYS A 187 -9.53 10.07 -26.88
N ASN A 188 -9.85 8.78 -26.91
CA ASN A 188 -11.22 8.27 -26.75
C ASN A 188 -11.34 7.13 -25.71
N PRO A 189 -10.80 7.27 -24.49
CA PRO A 189 -10.99 6.27 -23.46
C PRO A 189 -12.46 6.18 -23.04
N GLU A 190 -12.96 4.96 -22.88
CA GLU A 190 -14.34 4.71 -22.46
C GLU A 190 -14.49 4.67 -20.93
N PHE A 191 -13.40 4.43 -20.19
CA PHE A 191 -13.41 4.28 -18.72
C PHE A 191 -14.59 3.40 -18.24
N ARG A 192 -14.66 2.16 -18.73
CA ARG A 192 -15.77 1.24 -18.40
C ARG A 192 -15.85 0.97 -16.89
N GLN A 193 -17.08 0.86 -16.38
CA GLN A 193 -17.37 0.83 -14.95
C GLN A 193 -16.75 -0.39 -14.24
N ASP A 194 -16.80 -1.57 -14.87
CA ASP A 194 -16.19 -2.79 -14.33
C ASP A 194 -14.68 -2.65 -14.08
N LYS A 195 -13.98 -1.91 -14.94
CA LYS A 195 -12.53 -1.66 -14.81
C LYS A 195 -12.23 -0.57 -13.78
N ILE A 196 -13.12 0.41 -13.62
CA ILE A 196 -13.06 1.38 -12.53
C ILE A 196 -13.24 0.67 -11.19
N ASP A 197 -14.22 -0.22 -11.07
CA ASP A 197 -14.50 -0.95 -9.84
C ASP A 197 -13.33 -1.87 -9.47
N LEU A 198 -12.75 -2.56 -10.47
CA LEU A 198 -11.53 -3.36 -10.26
C LEU A 198 -10.35 -2.51 -9.76
N ALA A 199 -10.14 -1.32 -10.32
CA ALA A 199 -9.09 -0.41 -9.87
C ALA A 199 -9.36 0.10 -8.44
N LYS A 200 -10.62 0.44 -8.12
CA LYS A 200 -11.03 0.83 -6.76
C LYS A 200 -10.77 -0.31 -5.78
N ASP A 201 -11.12 -1.55 -6.11
CA ASP A 201 -10.88 -2.71 -5.26
C ASP A 201 -9.39 -2.99 -5.04
N GLY A 202 -8.55 -2.83 -6.07
CA GLY A 202 -7.11 -2.90 -5.93
C GLY A 202 -6.55 -1.87 -4.94
N ILE A 203 -7.04 -0.63 -5.01
CA ILE A 203 -6.66 0.43 -4.06
C ILE A 203 -7.18 0.10 -2.65
N ARG A 204 -8.42 -0.37 -2.50
CA ARG A 204 -8.99 -0.74 -1.20
C ARG A 204 -8.21 -1.88 -0.54
N ALA A 205 -7.82 -2.91 -1.29
CA ALA A 205 -6.93 -3.97 -0.81
C ALA A 205 -5.55 -3.42 -0.41
N GLY A 206 -5.04 -2.42 -1.15
CA GLY A 206 -3.84 -1.68 -0.78
C GLY A 206 -3.98 -0.93 0.56
N ILE A 207 -5.11 -0.25 0.76
CA ILE A 207 -5.42 0.44 2.03
C ILE A 207 -5.45 -0.57 3.17
N ALA A 208 -6.12 -1.71 3.00
CA ALA A 208 -6.24 -2.74 4.04
C ALA A 208 -4.88 -3.25 4.55
N ARG A 209 -3.87 -3.32 3.67
CA ARG A 209 -2.52 -3.81 3.96
C ARG A 209 -1.49 -2.71 4.23
N ARG A 210 -1.90 -1.43 4.23
CA ARG A 210 -0.96 -0.29 4.27
C ARG A 210 -0.14 -0.18 5.56
N ASN A 211 -0.47 -0.98 6.57
CA ASN A 211 0.20 -1.03 7.87
C ASN A 211 0.93 -2.36 8.12
N ASP A 212 1.06 -3.21 7.10
CA ASP A 212 1.74 -4.51 7.23
C ASP A 212 3.27 -4.33 7.32
N ASP A 213 3.82 -3.36 6.56
CA ASP A 213 5.26 -3.10 6.47
C ASP A 213 5.68 -1.82 7.23
N LEU A 214 6.73 -1.95 8.06
CA LEU A 214 7.30 -0.84 8.85
C LEU A 214 7.81 0.31 7.98
N GLY A 215 8.50 -0.02 6.88
CA GLY A 215 9.09 0.96 5.98
C GLY A 215 8.02 1.78 5.26
N GLN A 216 6.90 1.16 4.86
CA GLN A 216 5.75 1.84 4.27
C GLN A 216 5.08 2.79 5.26
N ILE A 217 4.86 2.37 6.51
CA ILE A 217 4.34 3.25 7.57
C ILE A 217 5.30 4.43 7.77
N ALA A 218 6.58 4.17 7.99
CA ALA A 218 7.58 5.20 8.24
C ALA A 218 7.68 6.17 7.05
N GLY A 219 7.64 5.67 5.81
CA GLY A 219 7.68 6.47 4.59
C GLY A 219 6.46 7.37 4.41
N ARG A 220 5.25 6.86 4.70
CA ARG A 220 3.99 7.60 4.64
C ARG A 220 3.92 8.68 5.71
N GLU A 221 4.13 8.31 6.97
CA GLU A 221 3.98 9.24 8.10
C GLU A 221 5.08 10.31 8.09
N SER A 222 6.31 9.99 7.70
CA SER A 222 7.36 11.01 7.48
C SER A 222 7.03 12.00 6.38
N THR A 223 6.31 11.58 5.34
CA THR A 223 5.85 12.47 4.26
C THR A 223 4.74 13.41 4.75
N LYS A 224 3.79 12.90 5.55
CA LYS A 224 2.76 13.72 6.22
C LYS A 224 3.35 14.72 7.22
N ILE A 225 4.38 14.32 7.98
CA ILE A 225 5.10 15.24 8.87
C ILE A 225 5.79 16.34 8.04
N GLY A 226 6.46 15.94 6.96
CA GLY A 226 7.27 16.83 6.12
C GLY A 226 6.48 17.88 5.35
N TYR A 227 5.41 17.47 4.67
CA TYR A 227 4.58 18.37 3.83
C TYR A 227 3.28 18.81 4.51
N GLY A 228 2.92 18.23 5.66
CA GLY A 228 1.62 18.40 6.29
C GLY A 228 0.59 17.37 5.80
N PRO A 229 -0.27 16.81 6.66
CA PRO A 229 -1.16 15.70 6.32
C PRO A 229 -2.25 16.05 5.29
N GLN A 230 -2.60 17.34 5.16
CA GLN A 230 -3.58 17.84 4.19
C GLN A 230 -2.94 18.27 2.86
N SER A 231 -1.60 18.24 2.75
CA SER A 231 -0.92 18.64 1.53
C SER A 231 -1.20 17.64 0.40
N PRO A 232 -1.44 18.10 -0.83
CA PRO A 232 -1.50 17.25 -2.02
C PRO A 232 -0.27 16.36 -2.23
N TYR A 233 0.89 16.67 -1.63
CA TYR A 233 2.10 15.85 -1.66
C TYR A 233 2.15 14.73 -0.61
N ALA A 234 1.19 14.69 0.33
CA ALA A 234 1.19 13.76 1.46
C ALA A 234 -0.13 13.03 1.70
N ARG A 235 -1.25 13.53 1.17
CA ARG A 235 -2.53 12.85 1.25
C ARG A 235 -2.46 11.46 0.61
N VAL A 236 -3.18 10.52 1.20
CA VAL A 236 -3.25 9.13 0.75
C VAL A 236 -4.71 8.74 0.53
N PRO A 237 -5.01 7.79 -0.38
CA PRO A 237 -6.37 7.29 -0.55
C PRO A 237 -6.90 6.68 0.75
N GLU A 238 -8.17 6.97 1.06
CA GLU A 238 -8.94 6.35 2.13
C GLU A 238 -10.18 5.68 1.55
N TYR A 239 -10.82 4.76 2.28
CA TYR A 239 -11.99 4.06 1.76
C TYR A 239 -13.11 5.02 1.31
N ALA A 240 -13.35 6.07 2.09
CA ALA A 240 -14.35 7.09 1.76
C ALA A 240 -13.99 7.86 0.48
N THR A 241 -12.73 8.26 0.32
CA THR A 241 -12.31 9.03 -0.87
C THR A 241 -12.33 8.18 -2.13
N VAL A 242 -11.93 6.90 -2.02
CA VAL A 242 -11.98 5.96 -3.13
C VAL A 242 -13.42 5.66 -3.53
N ALA A 243 -14.31 5.45 -2.55
CA ALA A 243 -15.73 5.20 -2.79
C ALA A 243 -16.39 6.36 -3.55
N ALA A 244 -16.03 7.61 -3.24
CA ALA A 244 -16.56 8.83 -3.85
C ALA A 244 -16.14 9.05 -5.32
N ILE A 245 -15.17 8.29 -5.84
CA ILE A 245 -14.73 8.41 -7.24
C ILE A 245 -15.79 7.82 -8.16
N THR A 246 -16.23 8.62 -9.14
CA THR A 246 -17.19 8.24 -10.17
C THR A 246 -16.56 8.17 -11.55
N ARG A 247 -17.19 7.47 -12.50
CA ARG A 247 -16.77 7.48 -13.91
C ARG A 247 -16.77 8.87 -14.52
N GLN A 248 -17.73 9.72 -14.15
CA GLN A 248 -17.82 11.07 -14.68
C GLN A 248 -16.59 11.91 -14.30
N ASP A 249 -16.05 11.72 -13.08
CA ASP A 249 -14.83 12.41 -12.65
C ASP A 249 -13.63 12.12 -13.57
N LEU A 250 -13.50 10.86 -14.03
CA LEU A 250 -12.42 10.45 -14.93
C LEU A 250 -12.60 11.04 -16.33
N LEU A 251 -13.84 11.06 -16.84
CA LEU A 251 -14.17 11.67 -18.12
C LEU A 251 -13.96 13.19 -18.10
N ASP A 252 -14.39 13.87 -17.04
CA ASP A 252 -14.22 15.31 -16.88
C ASP A 252 -12.76 15.68 -16.75
N TRP A 253 -11.98 14.89 -15.99
CA TRP A 253 -10.53 15.08 -15.92
C TRP A 253 -9.88 14.91 -17.30
N HIS A 254 -10.22 13.85 -18.04
CA HIS A 254 -9.69 13.59 -19.37
C HIS A 254 -10.02 14.74 -20.34
N ALA A 255 -11.28 15.14 -20.43
CA ALA A 255 -11.72 16.23 -21.29
C ALA A 255 -11.05 17.57 -20.95
N GLY A 256 -10.81 17.83 -19.67
CA GLY A 256 -10.18 19.06 -19.19
C GLY A 256 -8.66 19.13 -19.34
N HIS A 257 -7.97 17.99 -19.52
CA HIS A 257 -6.50 17.94 -19.51
C HIS A 257 -5.89 17.34 -20.78
N VAL A 258 -6.60 16.49 -21.50
CA VAL A 258 -6.05 15.73 -22.64
C VAL A 258 -6.31 16.49 -23.94
N HIS A 259 -5.45 17.45 -24.20
CA HIS A 259 -5.46 18.28 -25.41
C HIS A 259 -4.02 18.66 -25.78
N PRO A 260 -3.73 18.95 -27.05
CA PRO A 260 -2.38 18.99 -27.60
C PRO A 260 -1.43 19.95 -26.87
N ASN A 261 -1.85 21.18 -26.56
CA ASN A 261 -1.03 22.17 -25.83
C ASN A 261 -0.74 21.80 -24.36
N ASN A 262 -1.33 20.73 -23.84
CA ASN A 262 -1.04 20.20 -22.50
C ASN A 262 -0.34 18.83 -22.53
N ILE A 263 0.06 18.37 -23.72
CA ILE A 263 0.76 17.12 -23.95
C ILE A 263 2.19 17.41 -24.41
N LEU A 264 3.14 16.77 -23.75
CA LEU A 264 4.49 16.61 -24.27
C LEU A 264 4.62 15.19 -24.80
N PHE A 265 4.93 15.07 -26.09
CA PHE A 265 5.08 13.78 -26.75
C PHE A 265 6.56 13.49 -27.01
N GLY A 266 7.06 12.33 -26.61
CA GLY A 266 8.40 11.86 -26.93
C GLY A 266 8.31 10.56 -27.72
N ILE A 267 9.11 10.42 -28.76
CA ILE A 267 9.22 9.18 -29.54
C ILE A 267 10.69 8.87 -29.87
N THR A 268 11.07 7.61 -29.72
CA THR A 268 12.42 7.11 -29.98
C THR A 268 12.38 5.73 -30.63
N GLY A 269 13.35 5.40 -31.49
CA GLY A 269 13.44 4.08 -32.12
C GLY A 269 13.74 4.10 -33.61
N ASP A 270 13.54 2.95 -34.26
CA ASP A 270 13.95 2.71 -35.65
C ASP A 270 12.96 3.34 -36.65
N PHE A 271 13.14 4.63 -36.92
CA PHE A 271 12.39 5.40 -37.91
C PHE A 271 13.25 6.51 -38.54
N ASP A 272 12.88 7.01 -39.71
CA ASP A 272 13.42 8.27 -40.23
C ASP A 272 12.71 9.46 -39.58
N SER A 273 13.47 10.42 -39.06
CA SER A 273 12.93 11.57 -38.32
C SER A 273 11.96 12.45 -39.13
N ALA A 274 12.18 12.62 -40.43
CA ALA A 274 11.33 13.46 -41.27
C ALA A 274 10.00 12.75 -41.59
N ASP A 275 10.07 11.47 -41.93
CA ASP A 275 8.87 10.64 -42.16
C ASP A 275 8.03 10.50 -40.89
N MET A 276 8.67 10.30 -39.74
CA MET A 276 7.97 10.22 -38.46
C MET A 276 7.31 11.55 -38.10
N GLU A 277 7.99 12.69 -38.28
CA GLU A 277 7.37 14.00 -38.07
C GLU A 277 6.12 14.17 -38.94
N ALA A 278 6.17 13.79 -40.23
CA ALA A 278 5.03 13.88 -41.13
C ALA A 278 3.85 13.00 -40.66
N ARG A 279 4.12 11.77 -40.17
CA ARG A 279 3.10 10.87 -39.58
C ARG A 279 2.46 11.49 -38.34
N LEU A 280 3.25 12.03 -37.42
CA LEU A 280 2.75 12.65 -36.19
C LEU A 280 1.93 13.92 -36.49
N ARG A 281 2.35 14.73 -37.47
CA ARG A 281 1.57 15.88 -37.95
C ARG A 281 0.21 15.47 -38.48
N LYS A 282 0.16 14.42 -39.31
CA LYS A 282 -1.11 13.86 -39.81
C LYS A 282 -2.03 13.42 -38.66
N ALA A 283 -1.48 12.84 -37.59
CA ALA A 283 -2.25 12.36 -36.45
C ALA A 283 -2.69 13.47 -35.48
N PHE A 284 -1.92 14.55 -35.35
CA PHE A 284 -2.10 15.55 -34.28
C PHE A 284 -2.43 16.96 -34.74
N ASP A 285 -2.09 17.41 -35.96
CA ASP A 285 -2.34 18.80 -36.39
C ASP A 285 -3.84 19.17 -36.37
N GLY A 286 -4.70 18.22 -36.73
CA GLY A 286 -6.16 18.39 -36.67
C GLY A 286 -6.76 18.36 -35.26
N TRP A 287 -5.97 18.06 -34.23
CA TRP A 287 -6.45 18.03 -32.85
C TRP A 287 -6.55 19.47 -32.31
N ALA A 288 -7.76 19.87 -31.93
CA ALA A 288 -8.06 21.20 -31.43
C ALA A 288 -7.26 21.53 -30.15
N LYS A 289 -6.72 22.75 -30.09
CA LYS A 289 -6.06 23.31 -28.91
C LYS A 289 -7.09 23.44 -27.76
N GLY A 290 -6.70 23.04 -26.55
CA GLY A 290 -7.50 23.22 -25.33
C GLY A 290 -7.08 24.46 -24.53
N ALA A 291 -7.66 24.63 -23.34
CA ALA A 291 -7.30 25.71 -22.43
C ALA A 291 -5.84 25.60 -21.95
N ASP A 292 -5.16 26.70 -21.64
CA ASP A 292 -3.80 26.60 -21.12
C ASP A 292 -3.81 26.06 -19.68
N TYR A 293 -2.98 25.05 -19.42
CA TYR A 293 -2.90 24.41 -18.11
C TYR A 293 -2.33 25.35 -17.06
N LYS A 294 -3.04 25.47 -15.94
CA LYS A 294 -2.61 26.22 -14.76
C LYS A 294 -2.33 25.25 -13.63
N ALA A 295 -1.05 25.11 -13.27
CA ALA A 295 -0.67 24.24 -12.16
C ALA A 295 -1.27 24.75 -10.83
N PRO A 296 -1.93 23.88 -10.04
CA PRO A 296 -2.36 24.23 -8.70
C PRO A 296 -1.17 24.72 -7.86
N GLN A 297 -1.36 25.83 -7.15
CA GLN A 297 -0.39 26.27 -6.15
C GLN A 297 -0.60 25.44 -4.89
N VAL A 298 0.46 24.82 -4.40
CA VAL A 298 0.43 24.00 -3.20
C VAL A 298 1.29 24.67 -2.14
N ASP A 299 0.66 25.09 -1.06
CA ASP A 299 1.38 25.53 0.12
C ASP A 299 2.00 24.32 0.83
N VAL A 300 3.26 24.45 1.20
CA VAL A 300 4.03 23.42 1.91
C VAL A 300 4.43 24.01 3.25
N PRO A 301 3.67 23.74 4.33
CA PRO A 301 4.04 24.19 5.66
C PRO A 301 5.39 23.60 6.08
N ALA A 302 6.12 24.33 6.92
CA ALA A 302 7.28 23.76 7.57
C ALA A 302 6.85 22.60 8.50
N PRO A 303 7.61 21.49 8.54
CA PRO A 303 7.32 20.40 9.45
C PRO A 303 7.39 20.89 10.89
N LYS A 304 6.46 20.43 11.72
CA LYS A 304 6.52 20.65 13.16
C LYS A 304 7.63 19.79 13.74
N VAL A 305 8.70 20.44 14.20
CA VAL A 305 9.79 19.79 14.93
C VAL A 305 9.23 19.08 16.17
N GLY A 306 9.70 17.86 16.43
CA GLY A 306 9.24 17.05 17.56
C GLY A 306 9.60 15.58 17.40
N VAL A 307 9.31 14.79 18.43
CA VAL A 307 9.42 13.33 18.41
C VAL A 307 8.04 12.75 18.15
N TYR A 308 7.94 11.93 17.11
CA TYR A 308 6.73 11.25 16.68
C TYR A 308 6.92 9.75 16.79
N PHE A 309 5.88 9.06 17.24
CA PHE A 309 5.96 7.63 17.49
C PHE A 309 4.73 6.90 16.94
N VAL A 310 4.97 5.77 16.25
CA VAL A 310 3.95 4.81 15.86
C VAL A 310 4.28 3.48 16.53
N GLU A 311 3.39 3.02 17.41
CA GLU A 311 3.51 1.71 18.05
C GLU A 311 3.20 0.59 17.05
N LYS A 312 4.09 -0.38 16.96
CA LYS A 312 3.91 -1.62 16.19
C LYS A 312 4.46 -2.77 17.02
N SER A 313 3.59 -3.48 17.72
CA SER A 313 3.96 -4.43 18.79
C SER A 313 4.36 -5.83 18.29
N ASP A 314 4.13 -6.11 17.02
CA ASP A 314 4.39 -7.38 16.34
C ASP A 314 5.70 -7.36 15.52
N VAL A 315 6.62 -6.45 15.83
CA VAL A 315 7.93 -6.33 15.17
C VAL A 315 9.11 -6.38 16.15
N ASN A 316 10.27 -6.81 15.66
CA ASN A 316 11.54 -6.88 16.40
C ASN A 316 12.58 -5.86 15.92
N GLN A 317 12.19 -5.00 14.98
CA GLN A 317 12.99 -3.93 14.41
C GLN A 317 12.25 -2.60 14.52
N SER A 318 13.00 -1.51 14.43
CA SER A 318 12.49 -0.15 14.41
C SER A 318 12.97 0.58 13.16
N GLU A 319 12.07 1.35 12.57
CA GLU A 319 12.34 2.25 11.47
C GLU A 319 12.35 3.69 12.00
N VAL A 320 13.50 4.36 11.87
CA VAL A 320 13.70 5.73 12.31
C VAL A 320 13.86 6.64 11.11
N ARG A 321 13.13 7.75 11.10
CA ARG A 321 13.21 8.80 10.06
C ARG A 321 13.44 10.15 10.72
N MET A 322 14.45 10.89 10.27
CA MET A 322 14.57 12.33 10.57
C MET A 322 14.14 13.11 9.33
N VAL A 323 13.18 14.02 9.49
CA VAL A 323 12.55 14.76 8.37
C VAL A 323 12.67 16.26 8.56
N ALA A 324 13.09 16.97 7.52
CA ALA A 324 13.12 18.43 7.46
C ALA A 324 12.80 18.91 6.02
N PRO A 325 12.54 20.21 5.78
CA PRO A 325 12.40 20.72 4.43
C PRO A 325 13.65 20.45 3.59
N GLY A 326 13.46 20.06 2.34
CA GLY A 326 14.53 19.95 1.34
C GLY A 326 14.55 21.14 0.39
N ILE A 327 15.00 20.91 -0.84
CA ILE A 327 15.16 21.95 -1.86
C ILE A 327 14.48 21.57 -3.18
N ARG A 328 14.32 22.56 -4.06
CA ARG A 328 14.05 22.31 -5.47
C ARG A 328 15.36 22.15 -6.24
N ARG A 329 15.35 21.48 -7.40
CA ARG A 329 16.55 21.35 -8.24
C ARG A 329 17.00 22.64 -8.95
N ASP A 330 16.16 23.68 -8.97
CA ASP A 330 16.52 25.02 -9.47
C ASP A 330 17.20 25.89 -8.38
N ASN A 331 17.38 25.36 -7.17
CA ASN A 331 18.14 26.01 -6.11
C ASN A 331 19.64 26.05 -6.47
N PRO A 332 20.33 27.19 -6.31
CA PRO A 332 21.76 27.31 -6.62
C PRO A 332 22.66 26.38 -5.78
N ASP A 333 22.20 25.93 -4.61
CA ASP A 333 22.91 24.99 -3.76
C ASP A 333 22.79 23.53 -4.23
N TYR A 334 21.96 23.23 -5.25
CA TYR A 334 21.64 21.86 -5.64
C TYR A 334 22.88 20.99 -5.85
N TYR A 335 23.88 21.47 -6.59
CA TYR A 335 25.09 20.70 -6.89
C TYR A 335 25.91 20.40 -5.63
N ALA A 336 26.07 21.39 -4.75
CA ALA A 336 26.79 21.21 -3.50
C ALA A 336 26.04 20.26 -2.55
N VAL A 337 24.71 20.35 -2.52
CA VAL A 337 23.84 19.43 -1.76
C VAL A 337 23.98 17.99 -2.25
N ASP A 338 24.04 17.77 -3.56
CA ASP A 338 24.17 16.41 -4.11
C ASP A 338 25.52 15.78 -3.74
N VAL A 339 26.61 16.54 -3.87
CA VAL A 339 27.94 16.11 -3.43
C VAL A 339 27.99 15.85 -1.92
N MET A 340 27.41 16.75 -1.12
CA MET A 340 27.28 16.56 0.34
C MET A 340 26.50 15.27 0.67
N ASN A 341 25.36 15.04 0.01
CA ASN A 341 24.55 13.85 0.22
C ASN A 341 25.34 12.58 -0.12
N GLN A 342 26.13 12.58 -1.20
CA GLN A 342 26.94 11.43 -1.59
C GLN A 342 27.98 11.07 -0.52
N ILE A 343 28.65 12.08 0.06
CA ILE A 343 29.59 11.90 1.17
C ILE A 343 28.86 11.40 2.43
N PHE A 344 27.71 12.00 2.74
CA PHE A 344 27.03 11.77 4.00
C PHE A 344 26.29 10.44 4.06
N GLY A 345 25.46 10.13 3.06
CA GLY A 345 24.55 8.98 3.06
C GLY A 345 24.32 8.28 1.71
N GLY A 346 25.10 8.60 0.67
CA GLY A 346 24.86 8.15 -0.71
C GLY A 346 25.31 6.73 -1.08
N GLY A 347 25.64 5.86 -0.12
CA GLY A 347 25.97 4.46 -0.41
C GLY A 347 26.94 3.83 0.58
N PHE A 348 27.51 2.68 0.21
CA PHE A 348 28.37 1.86 1.08
C PHE A 348 29.61 2.59 1.61
N GLY A 349 30.19 3.50 0.82
CA GLY A 349 31.34 4.32 1.22
C GLY A 349 30.99 5.60 1.98
N SER A 350 29.70 5.89 2.19
CA SER A 350 29.28 7.11 2.88
C SER A 350 29.56 7.06 4.38
N ARG A 351 29.63 8.24 5.02
CA ARG A 351 29.91 8.39 6.45
C ARG A 351 28.87 7.67 7.32
N LEU A 352 27.58 7.85 7.02
CA LEU A 352 26.48 7.18 7.74
C LEU A 352 26.59 5.66 7.67
N PHE A 353 26.81 5.12 6.47
CA PHE A 353 26.92 3.68 6.27
C PHE A 353 28.14 3.10 6.98
N SER A 354 29.30 3.70 6.77
CA SER A 354 30.56 3.24 7.35
C SER A 354 30.56 3.29 8.88
N SER A 355 29.98 4.35 9.45
CA SER A 355 29.89 4.52 10.90
C SER A 355 28.85 3.58 11.53
N LEU A 356 27.59 3.69 11.12
CA LEU A 356 26.47 3.07 11.82
C LEU A 356 26.23 1.62 11.43
N ARG A 357 26.50 1.25 10.17
CA ARG A 357 26.36 -0.14 9.71
C ARG A 357 27.65 -0.93 9.84
N THR A 358 28.76 -0.45 9.29
CA THR A 358 30.01 -1.24 9.24
C THR A 358 30.72 -1.30 10.59
N ARG A 359 30.94 -0.15 11.25
CA ARG A 359 31.71 -0.10 12.50
C ARG A 359 30.89 -0.45 13.73
N GLU A 360 29.67 0.10 13.84
CA GLU A 360 28.85 -0.06 15.05
C GLU A 360 27.83 -1.21 14.97
N GLY A 361 27.57 -1.76 13.77
CA GLY A 361 26.65 -2.88 13.58
C GLY A 361 25.19 -2.57 13.98
N LEU A 362 24.82 -1.28 14.04
CA LEU A 362 23.51 -0.83 14.51
C LEU A 362 22.42 -0.91 13.42
N ALA A 363 22.81 -0.80 12.15
CA ALA A 363 21.85 -0.65 11.05
C ALA A 363 21.85 -1.82 10.08
N TYR A 364 20.66 -2.29 9.71
CA TYR A 364 20.49 -3.10 8.49
C TYR A 364 20.36 -2.20 7.27
N ALA A 365 19.72 -1.04 7.37
CA ALA A 365 19.70 -0.02 6.33
C ALA A 365 19.95 1.35 6.96
N VAL A 366 20.79 2.17 6.33
CA VAL A 366 21.05 3.54 6.77
C VAL A 366 21.42 4.40 5.56
N GLY A 367 20.96 5.65 5.55
CA GLY A 367 21.30 6.60 4.50
C GLY A 367 20.39 7.81 4.50
N GLY A 368 20.41 8.53 3.39
CA GLY A 368 19.58 9.71 3.17
C GLY A 368 20.38 10.99 3.01
N GLY A 369 19.68 12.12 3.03
CA GLY A 369 20.26 13.44 2.81
C GLY A 369 19.19 14.51 2.59
N THR A 370 19.62 15.67 2.10
CA THR A 370 18.72 16.77 1.71
C THR A 370 18.07 16.44 0.38
N GLY A 371 16.76 16.17 0.38
CA GLY A 371 16.03 15.78 -0.83
C GLY A 371 15.84 16.95 -1.79
N SER A 372 15.85 16.63 -3.09
CA SER A 372 15.63 17.59 -4.16
C SER A 372 14.67 17.04 -5.22
N LEU A 373 13.64 17.82 -5.58
CA LEU A 373 12.64 17.45 -6.57
C LEU A 373 12.51 18.52 -7.67
N LEU A 374 11.94 18.12 -8.80
CA LEU A 374 11.53 19.01 -9.88
C LEU A 374 10.14 19.56 -9.58
N GLY A 375 9.95 20.88 -9.72
CA GLY A 375 8.64 21.52 -9.59
C GLY A 375 8.18 21.86 -8.17
N HIS A 376 8.69 21.20 -7.13
CA HIS A 376 8.47 21.57 -5.72
C HIS A 376 9.65 21.18 -4.81
N PRO A 377 9.78 21.73 -3.60
CA PRO A 377 10.83 21.32 -2.67
C PRO A 377 10.70 19.84 -2.30
N GLY A 378 11.82 19.11 -2.27
CA GLY A 378 11.90 17.78 -1.68
C GLY A 378 11.85 17.81 -0.15
N LEU A 379 12.01 16.65 0.48
CA LEU A 379 12.21 16.53 1.93
C LEU A 379 13.64 16.06 2.22
N THR A 380 14.30 16.72 3.16
CA THR A 380 15.48 16.18 3.82
C THR A 380 15.04 14.97 4.64
N ARG A 381 15.63 13.81 4.38
CA ARG A 381 15.25 12.55 5.02
C ARG A 381 16.49 11.75 5.35
N LEU A 382 16.71 11.48 6.64
CA LEU A 382 17.68 10.48 7.10
C LEU A 382 16.93 9.26 7.61
N VAL A 383 17.49 8.09 7.36
CA VAL A 383 16.83 6.81 7.60
C VAL A 383 17.79 5.88 8.30
N ILE A 384 17.31 5.17 9.32
CA ILE A 384 17.99 4.02 9.89
C ILE A 384 16.98 2.95 10.31
N GLY A 385 17.16 1.74 9.80
CA GLY A 385 16.46 0.53 10.22
C GLY A 385 17.36 -0.27 11.17
N THR A 386 16.90 -0.51 12.39
CA THR A 386 17.70 -1.11 13.48
C THR A 386 16.89 -2.13 14.28
N LYS A 387 17.54 -2.92 15.14
CA LYS A 387 16.84 -3.79 16.11
C LYS A 387 16.15 -2.92 17.15
N SER A 388 14.99 -3.33 17.66
CA SER A 388 14.23 -2.52 18.65
C SER A 388 15.08 -2.14 19.87
N GLY A 389 15.88 -3.07 20.39
CA GLY A 389 16.79 -2.85 21.53
C GLY A 389 18.03 -2.01 21.24
N SER A 390 18.14 -1.37 20.08
CA SER A 390 19.21 -0.40 19.76
C SER A 390 18.68 0.90 19.16
N THR A 391 17.39 1.19 19.36
CA THR A 391 16.70 2.33 18.74
C THR A 391 17.27 3.67 19.20
N ALA A 392 17.42 3.90 20.51
CA ALA A 392 17.94 5.15 21.03
C ALA A 392 19.41 5.34 20.63
N ARG A 393 20.22 4.29 20.71
CA ARG A 393 21.61 4.32 20.20
C ARG A 393 21.70 4.65 18.70
N ALA A 394 20.78 4.13 17.88
CA ALA A 394 20.72 4.45 16.45
C ALA A 394 20.38 5.93 16.20
N ILE A 395 19.45 6.49 16.97
CA ILE A 395 19.08 7.92 16.92
C ILE A 395 20.28 8.80 17.33
N GLU A 396 20.94 8.46 18.43
CA GLU A 396 22.16 9.15 18.90
C GLU A 396 23.28 9.08 17.85
N GLY A 397 23.43 7.92 17.19
CA GLY A 397 24.36 7.73 16.08
C GLY A 397 24.07 8.65 14.89
N LEU A 398 22.80 8.81 14.49
CA LEU A 398 22.42 9.75 13.44
C LEU A 398 22.78 11.19 13.82
N TYR A 399 22.45 11.64 15.04
CA TYR A 399 22.80 12.98 15.51
C TYR A 399 24.31 13.21 15.56
N LYS A 400 25.07 12.20 15.98
CA LYS A 400 26.54 12.25 16.01
C LYS A 400 27.13 12.40 14.60
N GLU A 401 26.58 11.73 13.60
CA GLU A 401 27.07 11.87 12.22
C GLU A 401 26.64 13.20 11.59
N ILE A 402 25.47 13.74 11.94
CA ILE A 402 25.10 15.13 11.61
C ILE A 402 26.13 16.10 12.19
N ASP A 403 26.42 16.03 13.49
CA ASP A 403 27.43 16.87 14.14
C ASP A 403 28.83 16.65 13.51
N GLY A 404 29.11 15.42 13.08
CA GLY A 404 30.32 15.06 12.33
C GLY A 404 30.45 15.80 11.00
N MET A 405 29.37 16.00 10.25
CA MET A 405 29.39 16.82 9.02
C MET A 405 29.68 18.30 9.31
N LEU A 406 29.33 18.79 10.50
CA LEU A 406 29.53 20.20 10.88
C LEU A 406 30.93 20.49 11.46
N THR A 407 31.61 19.44 11.95
CA THR A 407 32.88 19.54 12.68
C THR A 407 34.06 18.92 11.97
N ARG A 408 33.83 17.96 11.06
CA ARG A 408 34.85 17.30 10.25
C ARG A 408 34.62 17.63 8.77
N PRO A 409 35.34 18.62 8.22
CA PRO A 409 35.24 18.95 6.80
C PRO A 409 35.45 17.73 5.90
N ALA A 410 34.90 17.78 4.69
CA ALA A 410 35.15 16.73 3.69
C ALA A 410 36.65 16.69 3.33
N THR A 411 37.25 15.51 3.33
CA THR A 411 38.62 15.35 2.85
C THR A 411 38.65 15.50 1.32
N ALA A 412 39.83 15.76 0.76
CA ALA A 412 40.01 15.82 -0.69
C ALA A 412 39.62 14.49 -1.37
N GLU A 413 39.90 13.36 -0.72
CA GLU A 413 39.56 12.02 -1.21
C GLU A 413 38.04 11.77 -1.16
N GLU A 414 37.36 12.12 -0.07
CA GLU A 414 35.90 12.01 0.03
C GLU A 414 35.22 12.88 -1.03
N LEU A 415 35.69 14.12 -1.21
CA LEU A 415 35.14 15.03 -2.20
C LEU A 415 35.33 14.49 -3.62
N GLN A 416 36.53 14.03 -3.97
CA GLN A 416 36.81 13.51 -5.29
C GLN A 416 36.01 12.23 -5.56
N THR A 417 35.99 11.30 -4.60
CA THR A 417 35.21 10.06 -4.70
C THR A 417 33.72 10.33 -4.88
N ALA A 418 33.17 11.31 -4.14
CA ALA A 418 31.77 11.69 -4.28
C ALA A 418 31.45 12.28 -5.65
N LYS A 419 32.29 13.18 -6.17
CA LYS A 419 32.16 13.73 -7.52
C LYS A 419 32.24 12.63 -8.58
N ASP A 420 33.22 11.74 -8.47
CA ASP A 420 33.41 10.64 -9.41
C ASP A 420 32.22 9.69 -9.38
N ALA A 421 31.70 9.34 -8.19
CA ALA A 421 30.52 8.50 -8.05
C ALA A 421 29.28 9.12 -8.72
N ILE A 422 29.05 10.41 -8.50
CA ILE A 422 27.94 11.15 -9.13
C ILE A 422 28.12 11.20 -10.64
N LEU A 423 29.29 11.61 -11.14
CA LEU A 423 29.52 11.78 -12.57
C LEU A 423 29.53 10.44 -13.32
N ASN A 424 30.11 9.39 -12.75
CA ASN A 424 30.12 8.06 -13.36
C ASN A 424 28.72 7.43 -13.38
N SER A 425 27.92 7.62 -12.33
CA SER A 425 26.53 7.14 -12.31
C SER A 425 25.62 7.93 -13.27
N PHE A 426 25.90 9.23 -13.42
CA PHE A 426 25.16 10.12 -14.31
C PHE A 426 25.22 9.67 -15.77
N VAL A 427 26.36 9.14 -16.25
CA VAL A 427 26.49 8.66 -17.64
C VAL A 427 25.46 7.57 -17.97
N PHE A 428 25.12 6.69 -17.02
CA PHE A 428 24.15 5.62 -17.26
C PHE A 428 22.72 6.14 -17.48
N GLN A 429 22.36 7.32 -16.94
CA GLN A 429 21.05 7.93 -17.19
C GLN A 429 20.86 8.37 -18.65
N TYR A 430 21.96 8.50 -19.40
CA TYR A 430 21.97 8.94 -20.80
C TYR A 430 22.59 7.90 -21.73
N ALA A 431 22.85 6.68 -21.24
CA ALA A 431 23.49 5.64 -22.02
C ALA A 431 22.65 5.19 -23.23
N SER A 432 21.32 5.37 -23.16
CA SER A 432 20.40 5.14 -24.28
C SER A 432 19.84 6.45 -24.84
N LYS A 433 19.53 6.46 -26.13
CA LYS A 433 18.87 7.61 -26.78
C LYS A 433 17.48 7.89 -26.20
N GLU A 434 16.76 6.85 -25.81
CA GLU A 434 15.52 6.92 -25.03
C GLU A 434 15.70 7.68 -23.71
N GLY A 435 16.75 7.38 -22.94
CA GLY A 435 17.07 8.05 -21.68
C GLY A 435 17.32 9.55 -21.88
N VAL A 436 18.04 9.91 -22.94
CA VAL A 436 18.28 11.32 -23.31
C VAL A 436 16.97 12.02 -23.66
N MET A 437 16.12 11.40 -24.47
CA MET A 437 14.81 11.95 -24.84
C MET A 437 13.92 12.17 -23.61
N ARG A 438 13.82 11.17 -22.72
CA ARG A 438 13.04 11.28 -21.48
C ARG A 438 13.53 12.39 -20.56
N ALA A 439 14.84 12.55 -20.42
CA ALA A 439 15.40 13.64 -19.62
C ALA A 439 15.06 15.02 -20.21
N ARG A 440 15.20 15.21 -21.53
CA ARG A 440 14.83 16.47 -22.19
C ARG A 440 13.33 16.76 -22.06
N LEU A 441 12.48 15.75 -22.23
CA LEU A 441 11.05 15.88 -22.01
C LEU A 441 10.72 16.28 -20.57
N SER A 442 11.40 15.69 -19.58
CA SER A 442 11.24 16.05 -18.16
C SER A 442 11.62 17.51 -17.88
N TYR A 443 12.72 18.01 -18.46
CA TYR A 443 13.12 19.41 -18.28
C TYR A 443 12.14 20.38 -18.94
N GLU A 444 11.71 20.11 -20.18
CA GLU A 444 10.65 20.87 -20.83
C GLU A 444 9.36 20.84 -20.00
N PHE A 445 9.03 19.67 -19.44
CA PHE A 445 7.85 19.50 -18.60
C PHE A 445 7.92 20.43 -17.37
N HIS A 446 9.06 20.52 -16.70
CA HIS A 446 9.19 21.33 -15.48
C HIS A 446 9.68 22.77 -15.71
N GLY A 447 9.91 23.18 -16.96
CA GLY A 447 10.40 24.52 -17.31
C GLY A 447 11.88 24.74 -17.00
N TYR A 448 12.68 23.67 -16.98
CA TYR A 448 14.12 23.73 -16.76
C TYR A 448 14.88 24.04 -18.07
N PRO A 449 16.05 24.70 -17.98
CA PRO A 449 16.85 25.01 -19.17
C PRO A 449 17.20 23.78 -20.01
N ALA A 450 17.19 23.93 -21.33
CA ALA A 450 17.55 22.86 -22.25
C ALA A 450 19.02 22.42 -22.13
N ASP A 451 19.88 23.16 -21.42
CA ASP A 451 21.27 22.82 -21.11
C ASP A 451 21.48 22.37 -19.64
N PHE A 452 20.40 21.99 -18.94
CA PHE A 452 20.46 21.63 -17.52
C PHE A 452 21.45 20.46 -17.24
N LEU A 453 21.60 19.53 -18.19
CA LEU A 453 22.55 18.41 -18.08
C LEU A 453 23.99 18.88 -18.02
N GLU A 454 24.34 19.75 -18.96
CA GLU A 454 25.65 20.34 -19.12
C GLU A 454 25.98 21.22 -17.91
N ARG A 455 24.97 21.95 -17.39
CA ARG A 455 25.09 22.72 -16.15
C ARG A 455 25.29 21.83 -14.93
N TYR A 456 24.59 20.70 -14.86
CA TYR A 456 24.72 19.77 -13.73
C TYR A 456 26.13 19.17 -13.65
N GLN A 457 26.66 18.65 -14.75
CA GLN A 457 28.03 18.12 -14.77
C GLN A 457 29.07 19.17 -14.36
N LYS A 458 29.00 20.38 -14.95
CA LYS A 458 29.90 21.49 -14.59
C LYS A 458 29.73 21.92 -13.13
N GLY A 459 28.48 21.97 -12.66
CA GLY A 459 28.13 22.31 -11.29
C GLY A 459 28.76 21.34 -10.29
N ILE A 460 28.62 20.03 -10.52
CA ILE A 460 29.22 18.99 -9.67
C ILE A 460 30.75 19.07 -9.67
N GLN A 461 31.37 19.26 -10.84
CA GLN A 461 32.83 19.40 -10.94
C GLN A 461 33.35 20.62 -10.17
N ALA A 462 32.61 21.73 -10.18
CA ALA A 462 32.99 22.99 -9.54
C ALA A 462 32.84 22.98 -8.00
N VAL A 463 32.11 22.03 -7.40
CA VAL A 463 31.86 22.01 -5.95
C VAL A 463 33.18 21.93 -5.16
N THR A 464 33.36 22.80 -4.18
CA THR A 464 34.51 22.78 -3.28
C THR A 464 34.16 22.16 -1.92
N ALA A 465 35.17 21.81 -1.12
CA ALA A 465 34.94 21.38 0.27
C ALA A 465 34.24 22.47 1.10
N ALA A 466 34.55 23.75 0.84
CA ALA A 466 33.89 24.87 1.50
C ALA A 466 32.40 24.97 1.14
N ASP A 467 32.02 24.63 -0.11
CA ASP A 467 30.62 24.56 -0.51
C ASP A 467 29.88 23.45 0.23
N VAL A 468 30.51 22.27 0.37
CA VAL A 468 29.96 21.14 1.13
C VAL A 468 29.74 21.54 2.60
N ASP A 469 30.73 22.15 3.25
CA ASP A 469 30.62 22.60 4.64
C ASP A 469 29.51 23.65 4.80
N ARG A 470 29.40 24.58 3.84
CA ARG A 470 28.36 25.62 3.84
C ARG A 470 26.95 25.01 3.74
N VAL A 471 26.73 24.07 2.80
CA VAL A 471 25.41 23.44 2.66
C VAL A 471 25.11 22.49 3.81
N ALA A 472 26.11 21.81 4.38
CA ALA A 472 25.93 21.01 5.59
C ALA A 472 25.41 21.85 6.76
N ARG A 473 26.03 23.01 7.02
CA ARG A 473 25.56 23.96 8.06
C ARG A 473 24.16 24.49 7.77
N LYS A 474 23.80 24.67 6.50
CA LYS A 474 22.51 25.24 6.09
C LYS A 474 21.36 24.22 6.21
N TYR A 475 21.59 22.98 5.80
CA TYR A 475 20.52 21.98 5.61
C TYR A 475 20.53 20.83 6.63
N LEU A 476 21.66 20.55 7.31
CA LEU A 476 21.76 19.50 8.34
C LEU A 476 21.66 20.06 9.77
N ASP A 477 20.67 20.92 10.00
CA ASP A 477 20.40 21.48 11.33
C ASP A 477 19.54 20.52 12.16
N LYS A 478 20.15 19.87 13.16
CA LYS A 478 19.47 18.93 14.06
C LYS A 478 18.23 19.51 14.74
N SER A 479 18.19 20.81 15.01
CA SER A 479 17.06 21.47 15.65
C SER A 479 15.82 21.61 14.75
N LYS A 480 15.97 21.38 13.44
CA LYS A 480 14.89 21.48 12.45
C LYS A 480 14.31 20.13 12.03
N PHE A 481 14.86 19.02 12.53
CA PHE A 481 14.36 17.70 12.20
C PHE A 481 13.17 17.31 13.09
N ALA A 482 12.11 16.85 12.46
CA ALA A 482 11.15 15.98 13.09
C ALA A 482 11.70 14.54 13.13
N LEU A 483 11.70 13.93 14.30
CA LEU A 483 12.13 12.55 14.52
C LEU A 483 10.90 11.65 14.56
N LEU A 484 10.77 10.74 13.61
CA LEU A 484 9.75 9.69 13.60
C LEU A 484 10.38 8.34 13.93
N VAL A 485 9.74 7.59 14.83
CA VAL A 485 10.08 6.20 15.13
C VAL A 485 8.85 5.33 14.94
N VAL A 486 9.00 4.24 14.19
CA VAL A 486 7.98 3.17 14.07
C VAL A 486 8.58 1.89 14.64
N GLY A 487 7.98 1.31 15.67
CA GLY A 487 8.51 0.11 16.30
C GLY A 487 7.78 -0.26 17.59
N LYS A 488 8.35 -1.20 18.34
CA LYS A 488 7.77 -1.74 19.58
C LYS A 488 8.38 -1.06 20.80
N ALA A 489 7.66 -0.14 21.44
CA ALA A 489 8.23 0.71 22.51
C ALA A 489 8.78 -0.08 23.70
N ALA A 490 8.14 -1.21 24.04
CA ALA A 490 8.54 -2.06 25.15
C ALA A 490 9.96 -2.65 25.01
N ASP A 491 10.48 -2.71 23.78
CA ASP A 491 11.77 -3.33 23.48
C ASP A 491 12.89 -2.28 23.30
N PHE A 492 12.62 -0.99 23.48
CA PHE A 492 13.62 0.07 23.29
C PHE A 492 14.64 0.11 24.43
N ASP A 493 15.89 0.41 24.08
CA ASP A 493 17.01 0.57 25.02
C ASP A 493 16.89 1.81 25.92
N LYS A 494 16.20 2.85 25.46
CA LYS A 494 15.82 4.03 26.25
C LYS A 494 14.43 4.54 25.83
N PRO A 495 13.69 5.21 26.71
CA PRO A 495 12.43 5.87 26.35
C PRO A 495 12.66 6.96 25.30
N LEU A 496 11.78 7.09 24.30
CA LEU A 496 11.89 8.14 23.29
C LEU A 496 11.77 9.57 23.85
N SER A 497 11.21 9.72 25.05
CA SER A 497 11.12 11.01 25.76
C SER A 497 12.49 11.65 26.05
N THR A 498 13.58 10.88 25.97
CA THR A 498 14.95 11.42 26.07
C THR A 498 15.30 12.36 24.91
N PHE A 499 14.60 12.27 23.78
CA PHE A 499 14.81 13.12 22.60
C PHE A 499 13.83 14.29 22.51
N GLY A 500 12.89 14.40 23.45
CA GLY A 500 11.87 15.45 23.50
C GLY A 500 10.46 14.90 23.74
N PRO A 501 9.45 15.77 23.86
CA PRO A 501 8.05 15.36 24.00
C PRO A 501 7.61 14.45 22.84
N VAL A 502 7.04 13.29 23.18
CA VAL A 502 6.61 12.28 22.20
C VAL A 502 5.14 12.50 21.82
N THR A 503 4.89 12.61 20.52
CA THR A 503 3.55 12.64 19.93
C THR A 503 3.25 11.28 19.31
N ASN A 504 2.27 10.57 19.85
CA ASN A 504 1.83 9.31 19.26
C ASN A 504 1.00 9.58 17.99
N ILE A 505 1.31 8.87 16.91
CA ILE A 505 0.58 8.90 15.66
C ILE A 505 -0.32 7.66 15.60
N ASP A 506 -1.62 7.90 15.48
CA ASP A 506 -2.59 6.85 15.21
C ASP A 506 -2.59 6.52 13.71
N ILE A 507 -2.26 5.26 13.40
CA ILE A 507 -2.25 4.74 12.03
C ILE A 507 -3.49 3.90 11.72
N THR A 508 -4.47 3.86 12.63
CA THR A 508 -5.74 3.15 12.44
C THR A 508 -6.37 3.58 11.13
N ILE A 509 -6.83 2.59 10.36
CA ILE A 509 -7.47 2.84 9.07
C ILE A 509 -8.92 3.25 9.38
N PRO A 510 -9.36 4.46 9.00
CA PRO A 510 -10.75 4.86 9.18
C PRO A 510 -11.68 3.90 8.42
N THR A 511 -12.68 3.34 9.10
CA THR A 511 -13.72 2.56 8.43
C THR A 511 -14.60 3.50 7.60
N GLY A 512 -15.07 3.03 6.43
CA GLY A 512 -15.59 3.87 5.34
C GLY A 512 -16.86 4.69 5.60
N ASP A 513 -17.37 4.77 6.82
CA ASP A 513 -18.52 5.60 7.14
C ASP A 513 -18.07 7.00 7.58
N ALA A 514 -17.82 7.87 6.60
CA ALA A 514 -17.59 9.31 6.82
C ALA A 514 -18.78 10.01 7.53
N ASN A 515 -19.92 9.32 7.66
CA ASN A 515 -21.15 9.78 8.32
C ASN A 515 -21.55 8.92 9.54
N ALA A 516 -20.67 8.06 10.08
CA ALA A 516 -20.98 7.38 11.33
C ALA A 516 -21.17 8.43 12.44
N LYS A 517 -22.41 8.67 12.85
CA LYS A 517 -22.72 9.44 14.07
C LYS A 517 -21.87 8.83 15.19
N ALA A 518 -21.21 9.69 15.98
CA ALA A 518 -20.45 9.24 17.13
C ALA A 518 -21.31 8.28 17.97
N ALA A 519 -20.74 7.12 18.33
CA ALA A 519 -21.45 6.10 19.08
C ALA A 519 -22.07 6.73 20.35
N PRO A 520 -23.36 6.49 20.62
CA PRO A 520 -23.99 6.99 21.83
C PRO A 520 -23.22 6.48 23.07
N LYS A 521 -23.05 7.35 24.06
CA LYS A 521 -22.29 7.01 25.29
C LYS A 521 -23.08 6.15 26.28
N ALA A 522 -24.40 6.04 26.11
CA ALA A 522 -25.29 5.29 26.99
C ALA A 522 -26.54 4.83 26.23
N SER A 523 -27.12 3.72 26.67
CA SER A 523 -28.33 3.15 26.07
C SER A 523 -29.57 4.01 26.35
N ASN A 524 -30.49 4.12 25.39
CA ASN A 524 -31.79 4.76 25.60
C ASN A 524 -32.85 3.75 26.09
N PRO A 525 -33.94 4.20 26.75
CA PRO A 525 -35.00 3.31 27.23
C PRO A 525 -35.61 2.44 26.12
N GLU A 526 -35.79 3.00 24.93
CA GLU A 526 -36.35 2.33 23.75
C GLU A 526 -35.44 1.19 23.28
N GLY A 527 -34.13 1.42 23.25
CA GLY A 527 -33.11 0.43 22.87
C GLY A 527 -33.06 -0.73 23.86
N LYS A 528 -33.13 -0.44 25.16
CA LYS A 528 -33.23 -1.49 26.19
C LYS A 528 -34.52 -2.30 26.07
N ALA A 529 -35.66 -1.64 25.83
CA ALA A 529 -36.94 -2.32 25.66
C ALA A 529 -36.97 -3.20 24.41
N LEU A 530 -36.41 -2.71 23.30
CA LEU A 530 -36.33 -3.47 22.05
C LEU A 530 -35.36 -4.65 22.17
N LEU A 531 -34.22 -4.49 22.87
CA LEU A 531 -33.34 -5.61 23.21
C LEU A 531 -34.05 -6.65 24.08
N ALA A 532 -34.81 -6.23 25.11
CA ALA A 532 -35.58 -7.16 25.94
C ALA A 532 -36.59 -7.97 25.11
N LYS A 533 -37.17 -7.36 24.07
CA LYS A 533 -38.02 -8.07 23.09
C LYS A 533 -37.24 -9.08 22.25
N VAL A 534 -36.04 -8.73 21.81
CA VAL A 534 -35.14 -9.70 21.13
C VAL A 534 -34.84 -10.90 22.03
N ILE A 535 -34.50 -10.64 23.29
CA ILE A 535 -34.21 -11.69 24.30
C ILE A 535 -35.42 -12.60 24.50
N GLU A 536 -36.63 -12.04 24.61
CA GLU A 536 -37.88 -12.79 24.73
C GLU A 536 -38.12 -13.67 23.49
N GLY A 537 -37.99 -13.09 22.28
CA GLY A 537 -38.16 -13.80 21.02
C GLY A 537 -37.19 -14.95 20.81
N MET A 538 -35.97 -14.81 21.34
CA MET A 538 -34.93 -15.85 21.30
C MET A 538 -35.16 -17.01 22.29
N GLY A 539 -36.14 -16.94 23.20
CA GLY A 539 -36.41 -18.00 24.19
C GLY A 539 -36.21 -17.57 25.66
N GLY A 540 -35.93 -16.29 25.90
CA GLY A 540 -35.86 -15.67 27.22
C GLY A 540 -34.49 -15.79 27.92
N THR A 541 -34.29 -14.91 28.89
CA THR A 541 -33.01 -14.74 29.60
C THR A 541 -32.50 -16.02 30.26
N ALA A 542 -33.38 -16.82 30.87
CA ALA A 542 -32.98 -18.06 31.55
C ALA A 542 -32.42 -19.10 30.57
N THR A 543 -33.09 -19.30 29.44
CA THR A 543 -32.67 -20.21 28.38
C THR A 543 -31.35 -19.75 27.78
N ILE A 544 -31.26 -18.46 27.42
CA ILE A 544 -30.06 -17.87 26.84
C ILE A 544 -28.87 -17.98 27.80
N ASN A 545 -29.05 -17.75 29.10
CA ASN A 545 -27.97 -17.83 30.08
C ASN A 545 -27.54 -19.28 30.40
N ALA A 546 -28.39 -20.27 30.13
CA ALA A 546 -28.09 -21.68 30.41
C ALA A 546 -27.10 -22.31 29.41
N ILE A 547 -26.77 -21.62 28.32
CA ILE A 547 -26.02 -22.21 27.23
C ILE A 547 -24.50 -22.08 27.40
N LYS A 548 -23.79 -23.18 27.16
CA LYS A 548 -22.34 -23.37 27.41
C LYS A 548 -21.56 -23.96 26.24
N THR A 549 -22.21 -24.70 25.36
CA THR A 549 -21.58 -25.25 24.15
C THR A 549 -22.62 -25.35 23.05
N PHE A 550 -22.23 -25.17 21.80
CA PHE A 550 -23.10 -25.43 20.67
C PHE A 550 -22.34 -26.07 19.54
N ARG A 551 -23.10 -26.83 18.76
CA ARG A 551 -22.64 -27.38 17.51
C ARG A 551 -23.66 -27.06 16.44
N ARG A 552 -23.18 -26.69 15.27
CA ARG A 552 -24.05 -26.42 14.14
C ARG A 552 -23.45 -26.88 12.84
N LYS A 553 -24.33 -27.19 11.90
CA LYS A 553 -24.01 -27.54 10.52
C LYS A 553 -24.74 -26.56 9.62
N VAL A 554 -24.00 -25.96 8.70
CA VAL A 554 -24.52 -24.99 7.74
C VAL A 554 -24.03 -25.37 6.35
N ALA A 555 -24.94 -25.29 5.38
CA ALA A 555 -24.65 -25.32 3.96
C ALA A 555 -24.66 -23.87 3.45
N ILE A 556 -23.60 -23.46 2.76
CA ILE A 556 -23.43 -22.10 2.23
C ILE A 556 -23.32 -22.20 0.71
N GLU A 557 -24.23 -21.53 0.01
CA GLU A 557 -24.19 -21.37 -1.44
C GLU A 557 -23.60 -20.01 -1.77
N SER A 558 -22.50 -19.98 -2.51
CA SER A 558 -21.82 -18.75 -2.93
C SER A 558 -21.40 -18.84 -4.41
N PRO A 559 -21.04 -17.72 -5.07
CA PRO A 559 -20.48 -17.75 -6.42
C PRO A 559 -19.23 -18.65 -6.56
N GLY A 560 -18.51 -18.91 -5.46
CA GLY A 560 -17.35 -19.79 -5.40
C GLY A 560 -17.67 -21.28 -5.25
N GLY A 561 -18.96 -21.66 -5.22
CA GLY A 561 -19.43 -23.03 -5.01
C GLY A 561 -20.06 -23.26 -3.64
N ALA A 562 -20.59 -24.46 -3.45
CA ALA A 562 -21.21 -24.89 -2.20
C ALA A 562 -20.16 -25.24 -1.14
N ILE A 563 -20.39 -24.80 0.09
CA ILE A 563 -19.51 -25.02 1.24
C ILE A 563 -20.32 -25.64 2.36
N ASP A 564 -19.88 -26.79 2.87
CA ASP A 564 -20.40 -27.37 4.10
C ASP A 564 -19.51 -26.92 5.26
N SER A 565 -20.11 -26.44 6.34
CA SER A 565 -19.37 -26.06 7.54
C SER A 565 -20.00 -26.67 8.79
N GLU A 566 -19.15 -27.22 9.64
CA GLU A 566 -19.48 -27.66 10.99
C GLU A 566 -18.70 -26.83 11.99
N GLU A 567 -19.41 -26.18 12.89
CA GLU A 567 -18.84 -25.29 13.89
C GLU A 567 -19.18 -25.79 15.27
N THR A 568 -18.19 -25.79 16.15
CA THR A 568 -18.31 -26.16 17.56
C THR A 568 -17.66 -25.09 18.39
N ASP A 569 -18.48 -24.45 19.22
CA ASP A 569 -18.05 -23.31 20.00
C ASP A 569 -18.19 -23.65 21.49
N VAL A 570 -17.09 -23.50 22.21
CA VAL A 570 -17.02 -23.58 23.67
C VAL A 570 -16.82 -22.19 24.23
N VAL A 571 -17.80 -21.88 25.05
CA VAL A 571 -18.06 -20.58 25.59
C VAL A 571 -17.09 -20.24 26.74
N PRO A 572 -16.49 -19.04 26.82
CA PRO A 572 -16.80 -17.81 26.04
C PRO A 572 -15.90 -17.53 24.83
N ALA A 573 -14.93 -18.39 24.49
CA ALA A 573 -13.81 -17.93 23.67
C ALA A 573 -13.12 -18.99 22.81
N ASN A 574 -13.66 -20.19 22.72
CA ASN A 574 -13.05 -21.26 21.93
C ASN A 574 -13.95 -21.58 20.74
N VAL A 575 -13.48 -21.24 19.55
CA VAL A 575 -14.18 -21.46 18.28
C VAL A 575 -13.42 -22.51 17.50
N HIS A 576 -14.12 -23.55 17.07
CA HIS A 576 -13.59 -24.56 16.15
C HIS A 576 -14.52 -24.68 14.96
N THR A 577 -14.00 -24.41 13.77
CA THR A 577 -14.78 -24.47 12.53
C THR A 577 -14.11 -25.41 11.56
N HIS A 578 -14.81 -26.48 11.21
CA HIS A 578 -14.43 -27.36 10.12
C HIS A 578 -15.21 -26.99 8.86
N LEU A 579 -14.51 -26.94 7.74
CA LEU A 579 -14.99 -26.39 6.48
C LEU A 579 -14.64 -27.33 5.35
N LYS A 580 -15.63 -27.65 4.53
CA LYS A 580 -15.48 -28.45 3.33
C LYS A 580 -15.91 -27.64 2.13
N THR A 581 -14.94 -27.35 1.27
CA THR A 581 -15.15 -26.66 -0.01
C THR A 581 -14.87 -27.62 -1.17
N PRO A 582 -15.24 -27.28 -2.43
CA PRO A 582 -14.88 -28.10 -3.58
C PRO A 582 -13.36 -28.22 -3.81
N MET A 583 -12.57 -27.29 -3.28
CA MET A 583 -11.12 -27.25 -3.50
C MET A 583 -10.32 -27.94 -2.38
N ALA A 584 -10.76 -27.82 -1.13
CA ALA A 584 -10.05 -28.32 0.05
C ALA A 584 -10.92 -28.31 1.32
N GLU A 585 -10.44 -29.03 2.33
CA GLU A 585 -10.95 -28.98 3.71
C GLU A 585 -10.03 -28.12 4.59
N PHE A 586 -10.65 -27.36 5.49
CA PHE A 586 -9.98 -26.43 6.39
C PHE A 586 -10.50 -26.61 7.81
N THR A 587 -9.61 -26.46 8.79
CA THR A 587 -10.01 -26.35 10.20
C THR A 587 -9.46 -25.06 10.78
N LEU A 588 -10.35 -24.17 11.21
CA LEU A 588 -10.03 -22.93 11.92
C LEU A 588 -10.21 -23.15 13.41
N VAL A 589 -9.21 -22.76 14.20
CA VAL A 589 -9.28 -22.78 15.67
C VAL A 589 -8.89 -21.40 16.20
N VAL A 590 -9.76 -20.81 17.02
CA VAL A 590 -9.50 -19.54 17.70
C VAL A 590 -9.81 -19.72 19.18
N THR A 591 -8.79 -19.52 20.02
CA THR A 591 -8.87 -19.51 21.49
C THR A 591 -8.20 -18.24 22.01
N PRO A 592 -8.34 -17.88 23.30
CA PRO A 592 -7.61 -16.75 23.89
C PRO A 592 -6.08 -16.90 23.83
N GLN A 593 -5.58 -18.15 23.79
CA GLN A 593 -4.14 -18.45 23.83
C GLN A 593 -3.55 -18.63 22.43
N GLU A 594 -4.29 -19.26 21.52
CA GLU A 594 -3.82 -19.64 20.19
C GLU A 594 -4.89 -19.40 19.12
N SER A 595 -4.45 -19.01 17.92
CA SER A 595 -5.31 -18.91 16.75
C SER A 595 -4.57 -19.45 15.53
N PHE A 596 -5.11 -20.51 14.91
CA PHE A 596 -4.46 -21.19 13.79
C PHE A 596 -5.48 -21.75 12.80
N VAL A 597 -5.00 -22.01 11.59
CA VAL A 597 -5.74 -22.73 10.55
C VAL A 597 -4.95 -23.98 10.14
N VAL A 598 -5.64 -25.09 9.94
CA VAL A 598 -5.08 -26.36 9.48
C VAL A 598 -5.52 -26.58 8.03
N ILE A 599 -4.53 -26.79 7.15
CA ILE A 599 -4.74 -27.01 5.71
C ILE A 599 -3.86 -28.18 5.31
N GLY A 600 -4.44 -29.22 4.70
CA GLY A 600 -3.68 -30.43 4.34
C GLY A 600 -2.95 -31.07 5.53
N GLY A 601 -3.51 -30.93 6.74
CA GLY A 601 -2.97 -31.49 7.98
C GLY A 601 -1.90 -30.66 8.70
N ALA A 602 -1.45 -29.52 8.15
CA ALA A 602 -0.43 -28.68 8.76
C ALA A 602 -1.02 -27.41 9.39
N PRO A 603 -0.80 -27.13 10.69
CA PRO A 603 -1.27 -25.91 11.34
C PRO A 603 -0.42 -24.69 10.97
N ARG A 604 -1.06 -23.55 10.72
CA ARG A 604 -0.42 -22.24 10.45
C ARG A 604 -1.05 -21.16 11.34
N PRO A 605 -0.27 -20.20 11.89
CA PRO A 605 -0.83 -19.09 12.65
C PRO A 605 -1.82 -18.27 11.84
N LEU A 606 -2.90 -17.82 12.48
CA LEU A 606 -3.89 -16.95 11.86
C LEU A 606 -3.40 -15.49 11.88
N PRO A 607 -3.52 -14.71 10.79
CA PRO A 607 -3.22 -13.28 10.78
C PRO A 607 -4.03 -12.49 11.82
N ALA A 608 -3.45 -11.42 12.37
CA ALA A 608 -4.10 -10.61 13.41
C ALA A 608 -5.45 -10.04 12.95
N SER A 609 -5.53 -9.52 11.72
CA SER A 609 -6.78 -9.00 11.15
C SER A 609 -7.88 -10.06 11.05
N SER A 610 -7.54 -11.29 10.66
CA SER A 610 -8.49 -12.40 10.59
C SER A 610 -8.94 -12.86 11.98
N ARG A 611 -8.02 -12.91 12.96
CA ARG A 611 -8.34 -13.20 14.36
C ARG A 611 -9.26 -12.14 14.94
N ASP A 612 -8.93 -10.87 14.73
CA ASP A 612 -9.69 -9.74 15.28
C ASP A 612 -11.09 -9.67 14.65
N GLU A 613 -11.25 -10.03 13.38
CA GLU A 613 -12.60 -10.14 12.77
C GLU A 613 -13.43 -11.27 13.39
N VAL A 614 -12.84 -12.44 13.70
CA VAL A 614 -13.55 -13.51 14.41
C VAL A 614 -14.05 -13.00 15.77
N TRP A 615 -13.23 -12.24 16.49
CA TRP A 615 -13.64 -11.59 17.73
C TRP A 615 -14.73 -10.54 17.52
N ASN A 616 -14.59 -9.66 16.52
CA ASN A 616 -15.60 -8.64 16.21
C ASN A 616 -16.94 -9.28 15.86
N GLN A 617 -16.94 -10.44 15.19
CA GLN A 617 -18.16 -11.17 14.90
C GLN A 617 -18.88 -11.63 16.18
N LEU A 618 -18.14 -12.20 17.14
CA LEU A 618 -18.71 -12.58 18.43
C LEU A 618 -19.37 -11.40 19.14
N HIS A 619 -18.76 -10.21 19.09
CA HIS A 619 -19.33 -8.99 19.69
C HIS A 619 -20.63 -8.50 19.04
N ARG A 620 -20.90 -8.88 17.78
CA ARG A 620 -22.12 -8.51 17.03
C ARG A 620 -23.25 -9.51 17.16
N ASP A 621 -22.96 -10.67 17.76
CA ASP A 621 -23.86 -11.80 17.67
C ASP A 621 -25.04 -11.69 18.64
N PRO A 622 -26.30 -11.96 18.23
CA PRO A 622 -27.49 -11.64 19.02
C PRO A 622 -27.55 -12.14 20.46
N TRP A 623 -27.19 -13.38 20.70
CA TRP A 623 -27.04 -13.94 22.05
C TRP A 623 -25.95 -13.26 22.88
N ASN A 624 -24.83 -12.85 22.27
CA ASN A 624 -23.66 -12.33 22.97
C ASN A 624 -24.03 -10.96 23.49
N VAL A 625 -24.69 -10.21 22.63
CA VAL A 625 -25.37 -8.99 23.00
C VAL A 625 -26.45 -9.24 24.07
N ALA A 626 -27.32 -10.25 23.91
CA ALA A 626 -28.39 -10.56 24.86
C ALA A 626 -27.87 -10.90 26.27
N GLN A 627 -26.79 -11.66 26.37
CA GLN A 627 -26.17 -12.02 27.64
C GLN A 627 -25.33 -10.88 28.23
N HIS A 628 -24.90 -9.92 27.41
CA HIS A 628 -24.30 -8.65 27.83
C HIS A 628 -25.34 -7.51 27.93
N ALA A 629 -26.64 -7.80 28.01
CA ALA A 629 -27.67 -6.74 28.07
C ALA A 629 -27.51 -5.77 29.25
N GLU A 630 -26.86 -6.21 30.32
CA GLU A 630 -26.55 -5.41 31.51
C GLU A 630 -25.07 -4.98 31.58
N ASP A 631 -24.24 -5.31 30.59
CA ASP A 631 -22.83 -4.92 30.55
C ASP A 631 -22.71 -3.45 30.10
N PRO A 632 -22.08 -2.55 30.89
CA PRO A 632 -21.88 -1.16 30.50
C PRO A 632 -21.01 -0.96 29.24
N GLN A 633 -20.28 -1.98 28.78
CA GLN A 633 -19.56 -1.94 27.50
C GLN A 633 -20.47 -2.05 26.27
N TYR A 634 -21.73 -2.45 26.46
CA TYR A 634 -22.73 -2.53 25.41
C TYR A 634 -23.71 -1.37 25.50
N VAL A 635 -23.85 -0.64 24.39
CA VAL A 635 -24.79 0.47 24.27
C VAL A 635 -25.87 0.13 23.25
N PHE A 636 -27.12 0.35 23.64
CA PHE A 636 -28.32 0.03 22.86
C PHE A 636 -29.11 1.31 22.57
N SER A 637 -29.29 1.62 21.29
CA SER A 637 -30.10 2.76 20.86
C SER A 637 -31.13 2.31 19.84
N ALA A 638 -32.41 2.57 20.12
CA ALA A 638 -33.47 2.40 19.13
C ALA A 638 -34.02 3.75 18.67
N GLU A 639 -34.06 3.96 17.35
CA GLU A 639 -34.66 5.13 16.70
C GLU A 639 -35.12 4.76 15.28
N GLY A 640 -36.38 5.05 14.97
CA GLY A 640 -36.94 4.83 13.63
C GLY A 640 -37.37 3.37 13.35
N SER A 641 -37.87 3.16 12.13
CA SER A 641 -38.28 1.85 11.62
C SER A 641 -38.10 1.80 10.11
N GLU A 642 -37.88 0.61 9.58
CA GLU A 642 -37.73 0.36 8.15
C GLU A 642 -38.54 -0.87 7.74
N LYS A 643 -39.04 -0.89 6.51
CA LYS A 643 -39.75 -2.04 5.97
C LYS A 643 -38.74 -3.11 5.55
N VAL A 644 -38.82 -4.30 6.16
CA VAL A 644 -38.04 -5.49 5.79
C VAL A 644 -39.02 -6.58 5.35
N GLY A 645 -39.02 -6.89 4.06
CA GLY A 645 -40.09 -7.69 3.46
C GLY A 645 -41.45 -7.00 3.62
N ASP A 646 -42.40 -7.67 4.29
CA ASP A 646 -43.72 -7.14 4.61
C ASP A 646 -43.86 -6.61 6.05
N VAL A 647 -42.78 -6.63 6.84
CA VAL A 647 -42.79 -6.22 8.24
C VAL A 647 -42.19 -4.81 8.40
N GLN A 648 -42.86 -3.95 9.14
CA GLN A 648 -42.29 -2.68 9.60
C GLN A 648 -41.39 -2.97 10.82
N ALA A 649 -40.10 -3.15 10.59
CA ALA A 649 -39.13 -3.52 11.62
C ALA A 649 -38.62 -2.27 12.36
N SER A 650 -38.51 -2.37 13.69
CA SER A 650 -37.90 -1.33 14.51
C SER A 650 -36.38 -1.44 14.46
N ILE A 651 -35.69 -0.31 14.38
CA ILE A 651 -34.23 -0.29 14.26
C ILE A 651 -33.61 -0.31 15.66
N LEU A 652 -32.69 -1.25 15.91
CA LEU A 652 -31.87 -1.34 17.10
C LEU A 652 -30.39 -1.26 16.70
N ASP A 653 -29.73 -0.17 17.07
CA ASP A 653 -28.28 -0.05 16.97
C ASP A 653 -27.62 -0.59 18.24
N VAL A 654 -26.66 -1.50 18.06
CA VAL A 654 -25.87 -2.13 19.12
C VAL A 654 -24.42 -1.74 18.95
N HIS A 655 -23.83 -1.19 20.00
CA HIS A 655 -22.41 -0.85 20.06
C HIS A 655 -21.71 -1.63 21.17
N ALA A 656 -20.61 -2.30 20.86
CA ALA A 656 -19.75 -3.03 21.78
C ALA A 656 -18.30 -2.55 21.60
N GLY A 657 -17.90 -1.53 22.36
CA GLY A 657 -16.63 -0.84 22.14
C GLY A 657 -16.56 -0.19 20.74
N ALA A 658 -15.60 -0.61 19.92
CA ALA A 658 -15.45 -0.14 18.53
C ALA A 658 -16.32 -0.90 17.52
N VAL A 659 -17.00 -1.96 17.95
CA VAL A 659 -17.81 -2.83 17.09
C VAL A 659 -19.25 -2.34 17.08
N GLN A 660 -19.87 -2.25 15.90
CA GLN A 660 -21.26 -1.85 15.73
C GLN A 660 -22.01 -2.87 14.86
N VAL A 661 -23.28 -3.12 15.22
CA VAL A 661 -24.26 -3.77 14.35
C VAL A 661 -25.61 -3.07 14.48
N ARG A 662 -26.29 -2.91 13.35
CA ARG A 662 -27.68 -2.46 13.28
C ARG A 662 -28.59 -3.65 13.05
N TRP A 663 -29.61 -3.81 13.87
CA TRP A 663 -30.64 -4.82 13.71
C TRP A 663 -31.97 -4.19 13.34
N PHE A 664 -32.70 -4.90 12.48
CA PHE A 664 -34.07 -4.58 12.12
C PHE A 664 -34.96 -5.64 12.77
N VAL A 665 -35.58 -5.29 13.88
CA VAL A 665 -36.29 -6.20 14.78
C VAL A 665 -37.78 -6.15 14.49
N ASP A 666 -38.42 -7.30 14.31
CA ASP A 666 -39.88 -7.39 14.31
C ASP A 666 -40.41 -7.10 15.73
N PRO A 667 -41.15 -6.00 15.94
CA PRO A 667 -41.62 -5.62 17.27
C PRO A 667 -42.64 -6.61 17.87
N LYS A 668 -43.26 -7.49 17.05
CA LYS A 668 -44.23 -8.48 17.52
C LYS A 668 -43.57 -9.74 18.04
N THR A 669 -42.57 -10.24 17.33
CA THR A 669 -41.94 -11.54 17.61
C THR A 669 -40.58 -11.40 18.31
N GLY A 670 -39.95 -10.23 18.24
CA GLY A 670 -38.57 -10.04 18.69
C GLY A 670 -37.52 -10.60 17.73
N HIS A 671 -37.93 -11.16 16.58
CA HIS A 671 -37.00 -11.71 15.60
C HIS A 671 -36.18 -10.61 14.92
N ILE A 672 -34.87 -10.81 14.80
CA ILE A 672 -33.99 -9.92 14.04
C ILE A 672 -34.11 -10.27 12.56
N LEU A 673 -34.92 -9.54 11.81
CA LEU A 673 -35.18 -9.83 10.39
C LEU A 673 -34.00 -9.50 9.50
N ARG A 674 -33.21 -8.48 9.87
CA ARG A 674 -32.01 -8.07 9.13
C ARG A 674 -30.94 -7.57 10.09
N SER A 675 -29.69 -7.87 9.81
CA SER A 675 -28.50 -7.28 10.43
C SER A 675 -27.71 -6.49 9.39
N GLN A 676 -27.16 -5.34 9.79
CA GLN A 676 -26.27 -4.52 8.95
C GLN A 676 -25.04 -4.10 9.76
N PHE A 677 -23.84 -4.30 9.22
CA PHE A 677 -22.59 -3.93 9.89
C PHE A 677 -21.44 -3.74 8.90
N GLN A 678 -20.39 -3.03 9.33
CA GLN A 678 -19.13 -2.96 8.58
C GLN A 678 -18.29 -4.20 8.91
N ALA A 679 -18.02 -5.03 7.91
CA ALA A 679 -17.18 -6.21 8.06
C ALA A 679 -15.85 -5.99 7.35
N SER A 680 -14.76 -6.50 7.92
CA SER A 680 -13.50 -6.60 7.17
C SER A 680 -13.66 -7.65 6.06
N THR A 681 -13.24 -7.34 4.84
CA THR A 681 -13.14 -8.31 3.73
C THR A 681 -11.71 -8.30 3.18
N PRO A 682 -11.30 -9.30 2.38
CA PRO A 682 -9.97 -9.29 1.75
C PRO A 682 -9.73 -8.07 0.86
N SER A 683 -10.81 -7.45 0.36
CA SER A 683 -10.78 -6.22 -0.45
C SER A 683 -10.94 -4.94 0.39
N GLY A 684 -10.87 -5.02 1.72
CA GLY A 684 -11.11 -3.91 2.66
C GLY A 684 -12.48 -4.00 3.37
N PRO A 685 -12.85 -3.04 4.22
CA PRO A 685 -14.14 -3.01 4.87
C PRO A 685 -15.25 -2.90 3.84
N ALA A 686 -16.33 -3.62 4.08
CA ALA A 686 -17.53 -3.62 3.27
C ALA A 686 -18.75 -3.59 4.19
N THR A 687 -19.82 -2.94 3.73
CA THR A 687 -21.10 -3.04 4.42
C THR A 687 -21.68 -4.41 4.11
N GLN A 688 -21.91 -5.20 5.15
CA GLN A 688 -22.64 -6.44 5.06
C GLN A 688 -24.06 -6.27 5.56
N VAL A 689 -24.98 -6.86 4.83
CA VAL A 689 -26.39 -7.00 5.20
C VAL A 689 -26.70 -8.49 5.23
N ILE A 690 -27.28 -8.97 6.33
CA ILE A 690 -27.75 -10.34 6.47
C ILE A 690 -29.26 -10.29 6.68
N GLU A 691 -30.03 -10.91 5.80
CA GLU A 691 -31.48 -11.03 5.91
C GLU A 691 -31.85 -12.43 6.38
N TYR A 692 -32.59 -12.54 7.47
CA TYR A 692 -32.89 -13.81 8.13
C TYR A 692 -34.32 -14.28 7.83
N SER A 693 -34.47 -15.59 7.64
CA SER A 693 -35.76 -16.23 7.40
C SER A 693 -35.79 -17.66 7.97
N ASP A 694 -36.95 -18.33 7.85
CA ASP A 694 -37.16 -19.71 8.31
C ASP A 694 -36.87 -19.91 9.81
N TRP A 695 -37.52 -19.11 10.66
CA TRP A 695 -37.33 -19.18 12.12
C TRP A 695 -37.93 -20.45 12.72
N LYS A 696 -37.14 -21.17 13.52
CA LYS A 696 -37.56 -22.41 14.21
C LYS A 696 -37.09 -22.41 15.66
N ALA A 697 -37.80 -23.12 16.52
CA ALA A 697 -37.40 -23.37 17.90
C ALA A 697 -36.64 -24.69 18.00
N VAL A 698 -35.48 -24.68 18.65
CA VAL A 698 -34.65 -25.86 18.97
C VAL A 698 -34.24 -25.75 20.44
N ASP A 699 -34.57 -26.75 21.26
CA ASP A 699 -34.23 -26.82 22.68
C ASP A 699 -34.54 -25.53 23.48
N GLY A 700 -35.68 -24.90 23.16
CA GLY A 700 -36.18 -23.69 23.84
C GLY A 700 -35.60 -22.38 23.31
N VAL A 701 -34.67 -22.42 22.34
CA VAL A 701 -34.13 -21.23 21.68
C VAL A 701 -34.76 -21.09 20.29
N THR A 702 -35.12 -19.87 19.88
CA THR A 702 -35.67 -19.58 18.54
C THR A 702 -34.62 -18.95 17.64
N LEU A 703 -34.47 -19.45 16.42
CA LEU A 703 -33.34 -19.13 15.55
C LEU A 703 -33.68 -19.24 14.05
N PRO A 704 -33.02 -18.46 13.18
CA PRO A 704 -33.24 -18.54 11.75
C PRO A 704 -32.50 -19.73 11.13
N PHE A 705 -33.18 -20.52 10.32
CA PHE A 705 -32.59 -21.61 9.56
C PHE A 705 -32.13 -21.21 8.16
N LYS A 706 -32.46 -20.00 7.71
CA LYS A 706 -31.99 -19.44 6.43
C LYS A 706 -31.53 -18.00 6.57
N ALA A 707 -30.47 -17.64 5.85
CA ALA A 707 -30.02 -16.26 5.74
C ALA A 707 -29.51 -15.93 4.34
N GLN A 708 -29.84 -14.74 3.85
CA GLN A 708 -29.27 -14.17 2.63
C GLN A 708 -28.22 -13.11 3.02
N VAL A 709 -27.01 -13.23 2.48
CA VAL A 709 -25.94 -12.27 2.71
C VAL A 709 -25.79 -11.39 1.48
N LEU A 710 -25.76 -10.08 1.72
CA LEU A 710 -25.42 -9.07 0.72
C LEU A 710 -24.16 -8.33 1.16
N THR A 711 -23.23 -8.15 0.23
CA THR A 711 -22.00 -7.38 0.42
C THR A 711 -22.07 -6.17 -0.49
N ASN A 712 -22.03 -4.96 0.09
CA ASN A 712 -22.21 -3.70 -0.64
C ASN A 712 -23.48 -3.66 -1.52
N GLY A 713 -24.55 -4.33 -1.09
CA GLY A 713 -25.83 -4.38 -1.80
C GLY A 713 -25.98 -5.51 -2.82
N GLU A 714 -24.92 -6.27 -3.12
CA GLU A 714 -24.97 -7.42 -4.02
C GLU A 714 -25.06 -8.73 -3.24
N SER A 715 -25.89 -9.66 -3.71
CA SER A 715 -26.02 -10.99 -3.11
C SER A 715 -24.70 -11.76 -3.17
N SER A 716 -24.14 -12.09 -2.01
CA SER A 716 -22.83 -12.74 -1.88
C SER A 716 -22.90 -14.19 -1.43
N ALA A 717 -23.92 -14.57 -0.63
CA ALA A 717 -24.15 -15.96 -0.23
C ALA A 717 -25.57 -16.22 0.27
N THR A 718 -26.02 -17.47 0.16
CA THR A 718 -27.21 -17.99 0.85
C THR A 718 -26.76 -19.06 1.86
N ILE A 719 -27.22 -18.96 3.09
CA ILE A 719 -26.87 -19.86 4.19
C ILE A 719 -28.12 -20.64 4.59
N THR A 720 -27.99 -21.96 4.68
CA THR A 720 -29.03 -22.85 5.21
C THR A 720 -28.45 -23.66 6.36
N MET A 721 -29.06 -23.57 7.53
CA MET A 721 -28.68 -24.38 8.68
C MET A 721 -29.31 -25.77 8.56
N THR A 722 -28.47 -26.80 8.62
CA THR A 722 -28.84 -28.20 8.42
C THR A 722 -28.81 -29.00 9.72
N GLY A 723 -28.16 -28.49 10.76
CA GLY A 723 -28.16 -29.08 12.10
C GLY A 723 -27.78 -28.06 13.17
N TYR A 724 -28.37 -28.21 14.35
CA TYR A 724 -28.10 -27.33 15.49
C TYR A 724 -28.30 -28.11 16.80
N GLU A 725 -27.32 -28.06 17.68
CA GLU A 725 -27.32 -28.72 18.99
C GLU A 725 -26.97 -27.72 20.08
N ILE A 726 -27.76 -27.71 21.15
CA ILE A 726 -27.55 -26.89 22.34
C ILE A 726 -26.94 -27.74 23.45
N ASN A 727 -25.86 -27.24 24.05
CA ASN A 727 -25.10 -27.90 25.10
C ASN A 727 -24.60 -29.33 24.76
N PRO A 728 -24.12 -29.63 23.54
CA PRO A 728 -23.55 -30.94 23.25
C PRO A 728 -22.27 -31.17 24.06
N VAL A 729 -21.94 -32.45 24.29
CA VAL A 729 -20.64 -32.83 24.82
C VAL A 729 -19.58 -32.55 23.74
N VAL A 730 -18.56 -31.77 24.11
CA VAL A 730 -17.47 -31.35 23.21
C VAL A 730 -16.16 -32.00 23.67
N ASP A 731 -15.42 -32.60 22.73
CA ASP A 731 -14.08 -33.11 22.98
C ASP A 731 -13.10 -31.92 23.11
N PRO A 732 -12.42 -31.73 24.26
CA PRO A 732 -11.44 -30.66 24.43
C PRO A 732 -10.31 -30.67 23.40
N LYS A 733 -9.99 -31.83 22.81
CA LYS A 733 -8.93 -31.97 21.80
C LYS A 733 -9.19 -31.20 20.51
N LEU A 734 -10.45 -30.82 20.24
CA LEU A 734 -10.79 -30.01 19.07
C LEU A 734 -10.06 -28.65 19.07
N PHE A 735 -9.69 -28.14 20.23
CA PHE A 735 -9.03 -26.83 20.35
C PHE A 735 -7.51 -26.93 20.51
N GLU A 736 -6.94 -28.13 20.53
CA GLU A 736 -5.50 -28.35 20.62
C GLU A 736 -4.85 -28.37 19.22
N LYS A 737 -3.62 -27.86 19.13
CA LYS A 737 -2.88 -27.82 17.87
C LYS A 737 -2.43 -29.23 17.46
N PRO A 738 -2.69 -29.68 16.21
CA PRO A 738 -2.25 -31.01 15.76
C PRO A 738 -0.72 -31.14 15.80
N GLY A 739 -0.22 -32.19 16.46
CA GLY A 739 1.21 -32.56 16.44
C GLY A 739 2.02 -32.22 17.70
N GLU A 740 1.45 -31.53 18.68
CA GLU A 740 2.07 -31.41 20.01
C GLU A 740 1.73 -32.65 20.85
N LYS A 741 2.65 -33.62 20.89
CA LYS A 741 2.70 -34.55 22.03
C LYS A 741 3.17 -33.74 23.23
N LYS A 742 2.30 -33.57 24.23
CA LYS A 742 2.65 -33.06 25.56
C LYS A 742 3.77 -33.87 26.20
#